data_AF-A0A8C2YT25-F1
#
_entry.id   AF-A0A8C2YT25-F1
#
_cell.length_a   1.000
_cell.length_b   1.000
_cell.length_c   1.000
_cell.angle_alpha   90.00
_cell.angle_beta   90.00
_cell.angle_gamma   90.00
#
_symmetry.space_group_name_H-M   'P 1'
#
loop_
_entity.id
_entity.type
_entity.pdbx_description
1 polymer ?
#
loop_
_entity_poly.entity_id
_entity_poly.type
_entity_poly.pdbx_seq_one_letter_code
_entity_poly.pdbx_strand_id
1 'polypeptide(L)'
;MAAYLQWRRFVFFDKELVKEPLGSDGAAAGTAPASGSTASKFLCLPPGITVCDSGRGSLVFGDMEGQIWFLPRSLQLTGFQAYKLRVTHLYQLKQHNILASVGEDEEGINPLVKIWNLEKRDGGNPLCTRIFPAIPGTEPTVVSCLTVHENLNFMAIGFTDGSVKLNKGDITRDRHSKTQILHKGSYPVTGLAFRQAGKTTHLFVVTTENVQSYIVSGKDYPRVELDTHGCGLRCSALSDPSQDLQFIVAGDECVYLYQPDERGPCFAFEGHKLIAHWFRGYLVIVSRDRKVSPKSEFTSRDSQSSDKQILNIYDLCNKFIAYSAVFEDVVDVLAEWGSLYVLTRDGRVHALQEKDTQTKLEMLFKKNLFEMAINLAKSQHLDSDGLAQIFMQYGDHLYSKGNHDGAVQQYIRTIGKLEPSYVIRKFLDAQRIHNLTAYLQTLHRQSLANADHTTLLLNCYTKLKDSSKLEEFIKTKSESEVHFDVETAIKVLRQAGYYSHALYLAENHSHHEWYLKIQLEDIKNYQEALRYIGKLPFEQAESNMKRYGKILMHHIPEQTTQLLKGLCTDYRPNLEGRGDKEVPECRANSEEFIPIFANNPRELKAFLEHMSEVQPDSPQGIYDTLLELRLQNWAHEKDPQVKEKLHAEAISLLKSGRFCNVFDKALVLCQMHDFQDGVLYLYEQGKLFQQIMHYHMQHEQYRQVIAVCERHGEQDPSLWEQALSYFARKEEDCKEYVAAVLKHIENKNLMPPLLVVQTLAHNSTATLSVIRDYLVQKLQKQSQQIAQDELRVRRYREETTRIRQEIQELKASPKIFQKTKCSICNSALELPSVHFLCGHSFHQHCFESYSESDADCPTCLPENRKVMDMIRAQEQKRDLHDQFQHQLKCSNDSFSVIADYFGRGVFNKLTLLTDPPTARLTPSLEAGLQRDLLMHSRRGT
;
A
#
# COMPACT_ATOMS: atom_id res chain seq x y z
N MET A 1 38.39 -22.94 -40.19
CA MET A 1 37.46 -24.03 -40.54
C MET A 1 36.05 -23.63 -40.11
N ALA A 2 35.27 -23.02 -41.00
CA ALA A 2 33.84 -22.78 -40.75
C ALA A 2 33.11 -24.09 -41.03
N ALA A 3 32.58 -24.74 -39.99
CA ALA A 3 31.72 -25.90 -40.18
C ALA A 3 30.47 -25.47 -40.94
N TYR A 4 30.12 -26.16 -42.03
CA TYR A 4 28.83 -26.04 -42.69
C TYR A 4 27.74 -26.48 -41.71
N LEU A 5 27.25 -25.55 -40.90
CA LEU A 5 26.09 -25.76 -40.05
C LEU A 5 24.87 -25.85 -40.96
N GLN A 6 24.12 -26.94 -40.89
CA GLN A 6 22.87 -27.08 -41.63
C GLN A 6 21.81 -26.16 -40.98
N TRP A 7 21.59 -24.98 -41.56
CA TRP A 7 20.64 -23.99 -41.05
C TRP A 7 19.20 -24.53 -41.14
N ARG A 8 18.45 -24.46 -40.04
CA ARG A 8 17.04 -24.91 -40.01
C ARG A 8 16.15 -23.92 -40.77
N ARG A 9 15.18 -24.42 -41.53
CA ARG A 9 14.29 -23.60 -42.38
C ARG A 9 12.91 -23.42 -41.77
N PHE A 10 12.43 -22.18 -41.78
CA PHE A 10 11.10 -21.76 -41.35
C PHE A 10 10.38 -20.98 -42.47
N VAL A 11 9.09 -20.72 -42.25
CA VAL A 11 8.24 -19.95 -43.16
C VAL A 11 7.62 -18.80 -42.36
N PHE A 12 8.48 -17.91 -41.89
CA PHE A 12 8.13 -16.73 -41.09
C PHE A 12 7.68 -15.53 -41.93
N PHE A 13 7.75 -15.65 -43.26
CA PHE A 13 7.26 -14.65 -44.18
C PHE A 13 6.19 -15.28 -45.08
N ASP A 14 5.13 -14.52 -45.33
CA ASP A 14 4.13 -14.85 -46.33
C ASP A 14 4.42 -14.07 -47.62
N LYS A 15 4.32 -14.75 -48.76
CA LYS A 15 4.57 -14.19 -50.08
C LYS A 15 3.25 -13.85 -50.75
N GLU A 16 3.07 -12.57 -51.06
CA GLU A 16 1.93 -12.05 -51.79
C GLU A 16 2.38 -11.30 -53.04
N LEU A 17 1.60 -11.37 -54.12
CA LEU A 17 1.83 -10.58 -55.32
C LEU A 17 1.02 -9.28 -55.22
N VAL A 18 1.69 -8.13 -55.39
CA VAL A 18 1.05 -6.81 -55.23
C VAL A 18 0.05 -6.57 -56.37
N LYS A 19 -1.18 -6.18 -56.00
CA LYS A 19 -2.29 -5.90 -56.92
C LYS A 19 -2.52 -4.40 -57.04
N GLU A 20 -2.97 -3.93 -58.21
CA GLU A 20 -3.34 -2.52 -58.37
C GLU A 20 -4.57 -2.19 -57.52
N PRO A 21 -4.66 -0.97 -56.97
CA PRO A 21 -5.89 -0.48 -56.37
C PRO A 21 -6.94 -0.34 -57.48
N LEU A 22 -8.15 -0.88 -57.26
CA LEU A 22 -9.28 -0.68 -58.17
C LEU A 22 -9.56 0.83 -58.26
N GLY A 23 -9.21 1.45 -59.39
CA GLY A 23 -9.44 2.87 -59.63
C GLY A 23 -10.93 3.20 -59.65
N SER A 24 -11.32 4.23 -58.90
CA SER A 24 -12.59 4.92 -59.06
C SER A 24 -12.50 5.81 -60.30
N ASP A 25 -12.80 5.29 -61.48
CA ASP A 25 -12.99 6.12 -62.67
C ASP A 25 -14.33 6.85 -62.54
N GLY A 26 -14.27 8.17 -62.33
CA GLY A 26 -15.40 9.05 -62.55
C GLY A 26 -15.46 9.47 -64.02
N ALA A 27 -16.40 8.90 -64.79
CA ALA A 27 -17.14 9.63 -65.84
C ALA A 27 -18.30 8.80 -66.42
N ALA A 28 -19.45 9.48 -66.53
CA ALA A 28 -20.61 9.22 -67.38
C ALA A 28 -21.61 8.12 -66.97
N ALA A 29 -22.85 8.58 -66.82
CA ALA A 29 -24.04 7.80 -66.51
C ALA A 29 -24.40 6.78 -67.59
N GLY A 30 -24.89 5.62 -67.14
CA GLY A 30 -25.80 4.78 -67.91
C GLY A 30 -25.14 3.71 -68.78
N THR A 31 -24.88 2.53 -68.20
CA THR A 31 -25.39 1.22 -68.68
C THR A 31 -24.81 0.10 -67.81
N ALA A 32 -25.66 -0.89 -67.47
CA ALA A 32 -25.37 -1.95 -66.51
C ALA A 32 -24.22 -2.88 -66.95
N PRO A 33 -23.39 -3.42 -66.03
CA PRO A 33 -22.46 -4.48 -66.40
C PRO A 33 -23.13 -5.85 -66.25
N ALA A 34 -23.25 -6.56 -67.37
CA ALA A 34 -23.49 -7.99 -67.41
C ALA A 34 -22.21 -8.76 -67.04
N SER A 35 -22.40 -9.85 -66.32
CA SER A 35 -21.48 -10.93 -65.95
C SER A 35 -20.15 -11.02 -66.71
N GLY A 36 -19.04 -10.76 -66.02
CA GLY A 36 -17.67 -11.10 -66.42
C GLY A 36 -16.73 -10.95 -65.22
N SER A 37 -15.93 -11.97 -64.92
CA SER A 37 -15.03 -12.03 -63.77
C SER A 37 -14.11 -10.81 -63.67
N THR A 38 -14.18 -10.05 -62.58
CA THR A 38 -13.23 -8.99 -62.22
C THR A 38 -11.88 -9.62 -61.85
N ALA A 39 -11.08 -9.95 -62.87
CA ALA A 39 -9.68 -10.32 -62.67
C ALA A 39 -8.93 -9.09 -62.14
N SER A 40 -8.52 -9.12 -60.88
CA SER A 40 -7.70 -8.09 -60.26
C SER A 40 -6.42 -7.90 -61.07
N LYS A 41 -6.24 -6.73 -61.70
CA LYS A 41 -5.04 -6.39 -62.48
C LYS A 41 -3.85 -6.27 -61.52
N PHE A 42 -2.75 -6.94 -61.85
CA PHE A 42 -1.52 -6.91 -61.04
C PHE A 42 -0.76 -5.62 -61.31
N LEU A 43 -0.08 -5.10 -60.29
CA LEU A 43 0.78 -3.93 -60.46
C LEU A 43 1.98 -4.33 -61.33
N CYS A 44 2.10 -3.70 -62.49
CA CYS A 44 3.22 -3.89 -63.39
C CYS A 44 4.02 -2.60 -63.43
N LEU A 45 5.30 -2.67 -63.09
CA LEU A 45 6.20 -1.52 -63.18
C LEU A 45 6.61 -1.25 -64.63
N PRO A 46 7.06 -0.02 -64.94
CA PRO A 46 7.59 0.33 -66.26
C PRO A 46 8.73 -0.61 -66.67
N PRO A 47 8.82 -0.99 -67.96
CA PRO A 47 9.95 -1.77 -68.44
C PRO A 47 11.24 -0.94 -68.37
N GLY A 48 12.38 -1.61 -68.14
CA GLY A 48 13.68 -0.93 -68.21
C GLY A 48 14.08 -0.18 -66.94
N ILE A 49 13.63 -0.63 -65.76
CA ILE A 49 14.16 -0.12 -64.48
C ILE A 49 15.66 -0.43 -64.38
N THR A 50 16.45 0.61 -64.13
CA THR A 50 17.91 0.55 -64.01
C THR A 50 18.38 0.49 -62.57
N VAL A 51 17.69 1.21 -61.69
CA VAL A 51 18.04 1.34 -60.28
C VAL A 51 16.79 1.50 -59.45
N CYS A 52 16.82 0.94 -58.24
CA CYS A 52 15.75 1.07 -57.28
C CYS A 52 16.34 1.51 -55.94
N ASP A 53 15.56 2.24 -55.17
CA ASP A 53 15.82 2.53 -53.77
C ASP A 53 14.50 2.69 -53.01
N SER A 54 14.57 2.79 -51.68
CA SER A 54 13.39 2.93 -50.83
C SER A 54 13.65 3.87 -49.66
N GLY A 55 12.67 4.70 -49.35
CA GLY A 55 12.69 5.52 -48.14
C GLY A 55 11.46 6.42 -48.02
N ARG A 56 11.26 6.99 -46.82
CA ARG A 56 10.19 7.96 -46.55
C ARG A 56 8.78 7.46 -46.95
N GLY A 57 8.52 6.16 -46.87
CA GLY A 57 7.21 5.58 -47.19
C GLY A 57 6.92 5.45 -48.68
N SER A 58 7.93 5.47 -49.56
CA SER A 58 7.79 5.22 -50.99
C SER A 58 8.93 4.34 -51.52
N LEU A 59 8.62 3.50 -52.51
CA LEU A 59 9.63 2.84 -53.35
C LEU A 59 9.94 3.78 -54.53
N VAL A 60 11.22 3.94 -54.86
CA VAL A 60 11.70 4.85 -55.89
C VAL A 60 12.43 4.06 -56.96
N PHE A 61 12.10 4.31 -58.23
CA PHE A 61 12.68 3.62 -59.38
C PHE A 61 13.22 4.62 -60.38
N GLY A 62 14.36 4.31 -60.99
CA GLY A 62 14.90 5.02 -62.14
C GLY A 62 14.86 4.12 -63.36
N ASP A 63 14.56 4.66 -64.53
CA ASP A 63 14.50 3.89 -65.78
C ASP A 63 15.56 4.30 -66.82
N MET A 64 15.60 3.53 -67.91
CA MET A 64 16.45 3.74 -69.08
C MET A 64 16.02 4.93 -69.95
N GLU A 65 14.92 5.59 -69.63
CA GLU A 65 14.36 6.73 -70.36
C GLU A 65 14.57 8.05 -69.60
N GLY A 66 15.18 7.99 -68.42
CA GLY A 66 15.53 9.15 -67.61
C GLY A 66 14.43 9.63 -66.66
N GLN A 67 13.37 8.84 -66.48
CA GLN A 67 12.32 9.13 -65.51
C GLN A 67 12.61 8.53 -64.14
N ILE A 68 12.15 9.23 -63.11
CA ILE A 68 12.13 8.74 -61.73
C ILE A 68 10.68 8.51 -61.34
N TRP A 69 10.37 7.29 -60.91
CA TRP A 69 9.06 6.84 -60.48
C TRP A 69 9.00 6.68 -58.96
N PHE A 70 7.91 7.11 -58.35
CA PHE A 70 7.57 6.90 -56.94
C PHE A 70 6.34 6.01 -56.84
N LEU A 71 6.45 4.97 -56.04
CA LEU A 71 5.36 4.10 -55.63
C LEU A 71 5.15 4.26 -54.11
N PRO A 72 4.24 5.15 -53.68
CA PRO A 72 3.81 5.28 -52.29
C PRO A 72 2.91 4.11 -51.87
N ARG A 73 2.56 4.05 -50.57
CA ARG A 73 1.71 2.99 -50.00
C ARG A 73 0.33 2.87 -50.65
N SER A 74 -0.17 3.93 -51.30
CA SER A 74 -1.42 3.90 -52.06
C SER A 74 -1.33 3.06 -53.34
N LEU A 75 -0.13 2.58 -53.70
CA LEU A 75 0.15 1.80 -54.92
C LEU A 75 -0.18 2.55 -56.22
N GLN A 76 -0.27 3.88 -56.16
CA GLN A 76 -0.42 4.75 -57.32
C GLN A 76 0.96 5.21 -57.79
N LEU A 77 1.39 4.70 -58.95
CA LEU A 77 2.69 5.06 -59.52
C LEU A 77 2.65 6.49 -60.06
N THR A 78 3.62 7.31 -59.65
CA THR A 78 3.79 8.70 -60.15
C THR A 78 5.22 8.88 -60.61
N GLY A 79 5.47 9.62 -61.68
CA GLY A 79 6.82 9.80 -62.20
C GLY A 79 7.06 11.20 -62.77
N PHE A 80 8.33 11.56 -62.90
CA PHE A 80 8.75 12.81 -63.54
C PHE A 80 10.06 12.60 -64.31
N GLN A 81 10.27 13.40 -65.35
CA GLN A 81 11.49 13.36 -66.15
C GLN A 81 12.64 14.02 -65.38
N ALA A 82 13.64 13.23 -64.97
CA ALA A 82 14.79 13.72 -64.22
C ALA A 82 16.03 13.94 -65.10
N TYR A 83 16.20 13.12 -66.14
CA TYR A 83 17.32 13.16 -67.09
C TYR A 83 16.82 12.96 -68.52
N LYS A 84 17.61 13.31 -69.53
CA LYS A 84 17.20 13.12 -70.93
C LYS A 84 17.43 11.71 -71.47
N LEU A 85 18.42 10.98 -70.96
CA LEU A 85 18.75 9.63 -71.42
C LEU A 85 18.35 8.57 -70.41
N ARG A 86 19.08 8.43 -69.30
CA ARG A 86 18.82 7.37 -68.30
C ARG A 86 19.18 7.80 -66.89
N VAL A 87 18.51 7.21 -65.92
CA VAL A 87 18.90 7.23 -64.51
C VAL A 87 19.82 6.04 -64.25
N THR A 88 20.93 6.22 -63.55
CA THR A 88 21.87 5.12 -63.22
C THR A 88 21.92 4.81 -61.74
N HIS A 89 21.85 5.83 -60.88
CA HIS A 89 21.90 5.64 -59.43
C HIS A 89 20.85 6.51 -58.73
N LEU A 90 20.25 5.98 -57.67
CA LEU A 90 19.34 6.68 -56.78
C LEU A 90 19.79 6.46 -55.34
N TYR A 91 19.64 7.49 -54.53
CA TYR A 91 19.81 7.42 -53.08
C TYR A 91 18.78 8.32 -52.40
N GLN A 92 17.75 7.72 -51.84
CA GLN A 92 16.67 8.36 -51.10
C GLN A 92 17.07 8.44 -49.63
N LEU A 93 17.20 9.67 -49.10
CA LEU A 93 17.46 9.85 -47.68
C LEU A 93 16.24 9.43 -46.85
N LYS A 94 16.50 8.78 -45.70
CA LYS A 94 15.44 8.28 -44.82
C LYS A 94 14.97 9.39 -43.87
N GLN A 95 15.89 10.23 -43.38
CA GLN A 95 15.57 11.30 -42.43
C GLN A 95 15.17 12.62 -43.09
N HIS A 96 15.46 12.83 -44.37
CA HIS A 96 15.16 14.07 -45.09
C HIS A 96 14.38 13.80 -46.38
N ASN A 97 13.50 14.72 -46.79
CA ASN A 97 12.76 14.67 -48.05
C ASN A 97 13.63 15.09 -49.24
N ILE A 98 14.80 14.48 -49.35
CA ILE A 98 15.80 14.75 -50.39
C ILE A 98 16.13 13.44 -51.10
N LEU A 99 16.17 13.51 -52.43
CA LEU A 99 16.58 12.42 -53.30
C LEU A 99 17.85 12.84 -54.05
N ALA A 100 18.90 12.03 -53.97
CA ALA A 100 20.07 12.19 -54.81
C ALA A 100 19.99 11.21 -55.98
N SER A 101 20.13 11.70 -57.20
CA SER A 101 20.15 10.87 -58.40
C SER A 101 21.43 11.11 -59.20
N VAL A 102 21.86 10.09 -59.94
CA VAL A 102 22.90 10.18 -60.97
C VAL A 102 22.32 9.66 -62.26
N GLY A 103 22.56 10.38 -63.36
CA GLY A 103 22.05 10.04 -64.67
C GLY A 103 22.79 10.77 -65.78
N GLU A 104 22.39 10.52 -67.01
CA GLU A 104 23.01 11.03 -68.23
C GLU A 104 22.02 11.91 -68.99
N ASP A 105 22.44 13.12 -69.37
CA ASP A 105 21.63 14.06 -70.19
C ASP A 105 22.11 14.12 -71.66
N GLU A 106 23.34 13.70 -71.94
CA GLU A 106 23.97 13.75 -73.27
C GLU A 106 24.73 12.45 -73.54
N GLU A 107 24.87 12.07 -74.81
CA GLU A 107 25.62 10.88 -75.22
C GLU A 107 27.13 11.11 -75.02
N GLY A 108 27.65 10.63 -73.88
CA GLY A 108 29.05 10.78 -73.47
C GLY A 108 29.23 10.50 -71.97
N ILE A 109 30.44 10.13 -71.54
CA ILE A 109 30.71 9.70 -70.15
C ILE A 109 30.82 10.92 -69.21
N ASN A 110 29.75 11.70 -69.03
CA ASN A 110 29.70 12.80 -68.05
C ASN A 110 28.45 12.66 -67.17
N PRO A 111 28.42 11.69 -66.24
CA PRO A 111 27.29 11.52 -65.34
C PRO A 111 27.04 12.79 -64.51
N LEU A 112 25.79 13.21 -64.40
CA LEU A 112 25.37 14.38 -63.62
C LEU A 112 24.68 13.93 -62.33
N VAL A 113 25.13 14.50 -61.20
CA VAL A 113 24.41 14.37 -59.93
C VAL A 113 23.36 15.47 -59.86
N LYS A 114 22.10 15.09 -59.62
CA LYS A 114 21.00 16.01 -59.33
C LYS A 114 20.46 15.74 -57.93
N ILE A 115 20.29 16.81 -57.14
CA ILE A 115 19.73 16.75 -55.79
C ILE A 115 18.34 17.35 -55.82
N TRP A 116 17.34 16.54 -55.49
CA TRP A 116 15.94 16.89 -55.55
C TRP A 116 15.38 17.09 -54.15
N ASN A 117 14.69 18.21 -53.93
CA ASN A 117 13.86 18.42 -52.74
C ASN A 117 12.42 18.02 -53.07
N LEU A 118 11.91 17.00 -52.38
CA LEU A 118 10.59 16.43 -52.67
C LEU A 118 9.42 17.21 -52.03
N GLU A 119 9.69 18.09 -51.06
CA GLU A 119 8.67 18.95 -50.44
C GLU A 119 8.32 20.14 -51.33
N LYS A 120 9.34 20.74 -51.95
CA LYS A 120 9.16 21.89 -52.83
C LYS A 120 8.90 21.39 -54.24
N ARG A 121 7.77 21.79 -54.81
CA ARG A 121 7.42 21.46 -56.19
C ARG A 121 7.48 22.69 -57.09
N ASP A 122 8.02 22.51 -58.28
CA ASP A 122 8.03 23.48 -59.36
C ASP A 122 7.32 22.88 -60.57
N GLY A 123 6.25 23.52 -61.06
CA GLY A 123 5.44 22.99 -62.16
C GLY A 123 4.86 21.58 -61.94
N GLY A 124 4.66 21.16 -60.69
CA GLY A 124 4.18 19.82 -60.32
C GLY A 124 5.29 18.78 -60.06
N ASN A 125 6.51 19.04 -60.52
CA ASN A 125 7.69 18.19 -60.35
C ASN A 125 8.50 18.57 -59.09
N PRO A 126 9.29 17.66 -58.52
CA PRO A 126 10.21 18.00 -57.42
C PRO A 126 11.25 19.07 -57.81
N LEU A 127 11.56 19.98 -56.88
CA LEU A 127 12.54 21.05 -57.10
C LEU A 127 13.96 20.48 -57.11
N CYS A 128 14.68 20.66 -58.22
CA CYS A 128 16.12 20.36 -58.28
C CYS A 128 16.92 21.47 -57.59
N THR A 129 17.46 21.20 -56.41
CA THR A 129 18.22 22.19 -55.63
C THR A 129 19.66 22.36 -56.12
N ARG A 130 20.27 21.31 -56.68
CA ARG A 130 21.68 21.32 -57.08
C ARG A 130 21.96 20.35 -58.22
N ILE A 131 22.83 20.76 -59.14
CA ILE A 131 23.32 19.96 -60.27
C ILE A 131 24.84 20.11 -60.35
N PHE A 132 25.59 19.02 -60.47
CA PHE A 132 27.04 19.06 -60.66
C PHE A 132 27.57 17.76 -61.31
N PRO A 133 28.74 17.79 -61.97
CA PRO A 133 29.31 16.60 -62.60
C PRO A 133 29.85 15.59 -61.58
N ALA A 134 29.50 14.32 -61.79
CA ALA A 134 29.96 13.18 -61.01
C ALA A 134 31.33 12.68 -61.52
N ILE A 135 32.31 13.56 -61.73
CA ILE A 135 33.64 13.18 -62.25
C ILE A 135 34.69 13.28 -61.12
N PRO A 136 35.57 12.29 -60.91
CA PRO A 136 36.59 12.30 -59.86
C PRO A 136 37.80 13.21 -60.20
N GLY A 137 37.75 13.95 -61.30
CA GLY A 137 38.82 14.83 -61.77
C GLY A 137 38.45 15.44 -63.12
N THR A 138 39.39 15.39 -64.07
CA THR A 138 39.18 15.83 -65.46
C THR A 138 38.79 14.70 -66.41
N GLU A 139 39.05 13.44 -66.03
CA GLU A 139 38.78 12.28 -66.89
C GLU A 139 37.38 11.72 -66.67
N PRO A 140 36.61 11.52 -67.76
CA PRO A 140 35.26 10.98 -67.69
C PRO A 140 35.28 9.50 -67.28
N THR A 141 34.63 9.19 -66.15
CA THR A 141 34.57 7.82 -65.59
C THR A 141 33.15 7.45 -65.17
N VAL A 142 32.84 6.16 -65.24
CA VAL A 142 31.50 5.64 -64.93
C VAL A 142 31.33 5.48 -63.42
N VAL A 143 30.24 6.05 -62.88
CA VAL A 143 29.83 5.89 -61.48
C VAL A 143 29.38 4.45 -61.25
N SER A 144 29.84 3.87 -60.15
CA SER A 144 29.57 2.49 -59.75
C SER A 144 28.67 2.38 -58.51
N CYS A 145 28.76 3.36 -57.60
CA CYS A 145 27.97 3.40 -56.38
C CYS A 145 27.86 4.83 -55.85
N LEU A 146 26.79 5.09 -55.11
CA LEU A 146 26.44 6.38 -54.52
C LEU A 146 25.99 6.16 -53.09
N THR A 147 26.48 6.96 -52.15
CA THR A 147 25.95 6.99 -50.78
C THR A 147 25.93 8.42 -50.24
N VAL A 148 24.91 8.73 -49.46
CA VAL A 148 24.73 10.03 -48.81
C VAL A 148 24.52 9.82 -47.33
N HIS A 149 25.23 10.60 -46.51
CA HIS A 149 25.08 10.56 -45.07
C HIS A 149 23.79 11.29 -44.65
N GLU A 150 23.05 10.76 -43.68
CA GLU A 150 21.77 11.31 -43.22
C GLU A 150 21.87 12.77 -42.73
N ASN A 151 22.98 13.15 -42.09
CA ASN A 151 23.25 14.56 -41.71
C ASN A 151 23.45 15.57 -42.87
N LEU A 152 23.32 15.16 -44.14
CA LEU A 152 23.49 15.98 -45.35
C LEU A 152 24.87 16.62 -45.55
N ASN A 153 25.85 16.31 -44.71
CA ASN A 153 27.19 16.93 -44.75
C ASN A 153 28.21 16.10 -45.55
N PHE A 154 27.88 14.86 -45.89
CA PHE A 154 28.79 13.98 -46.60
C PHE A 154 28.06 13.23 -47.71
N MET A 155 28.67 13.18 -48.88
CA MET A 155 28.25 12.36 -50.01
C MET A 155 29.49 11.74 -50.64
N ALA A 156 29.44 10.44 -50.88
CA ALA A 156 30.53 9.71 -51.52
C ALA A 156 30.04 9.07 -52.82
N ILE A 157 30.86 9.17 -53.86
CA ILE A 157 30.62 8.62 -55.18
C ILE A 157 31.81 7.72 -55.52
N GLY A 158 31.54 6.45 -55.80
CA GLY A 158 32.56 5.48 -56.19
C GLY A 158 32.54 5.24 -57.68
N PHE A 159 33.71 4.97 -58.25
CA PHE A 159 33.90 4.83 -59.69
C PHE A 159 34.43 3.45 -60.07
N THR A 160 34.20 3.10 -61.34
CA THR A 160 34.69 1.85 -61.94
C THR A 160 36.21 1.81 -62.08
N ASP A 161 36.89 2.95 -62.11
CA ASP A 161 38.36 3.03 -62.08
C ASP A 161 38.94 2.81 -60.67
N GLY A 162 38.10 2.61 -59.66
CA GLY A 162 38.49 2.46 -58.27
C GLY A 162 38.67 3.78 -57.52
N SER A 163 38.39 4.93 -58.11
CA SER A 163 38.43 6.20 -57.39
C SER A 163 37.17 6.42 -56.53
N VAL A 164 37.32 7.19 -55.44
CA VAL A 164 36.20 7.61 -54.58
C VAL A 164 36.24 9.12 -54.40
N LYS A 165 35.18 9.80 -54.81
CA LYS A 165 34.98 11.25 -54.63
C LYS A 165 34.12 11.51 -53.40
N LEU A 166 34.62 12.30 -52.46
CA LEU A 166 33.89 12.75 -51.27
C LEU A 166 33.54 14.24 -51.41
N ASN A 167 32.24 14.54 -51.32
CA ASN A 167 31.71 15.89 -51.17
C ASN A 167 31.43 16.14 -49.68
N LYS A 168 32.07 17.15 -49.10
CA LYS A 168 31.97 17.55 -47.69
C LYS A 168 31.29 18.92 -47.57
N GLY A 169 30.30 19.04 -46.69
CA GLY A 169 29.43 20.20 -46.53
C GLY A 169 27.99 19.90 -46.96
N ASP A 170 27.10 20.86 -46.76
CA ASP A 170 25.68 20.73 -47.09
C ASP A 170 25.50 20.38 -48.57
N ILE A 171 25.02 19.16 -48.85
CA ILE A 171 24.83 18.67 -50.22
C ILE A 171 23.78 19.48 -51.00
N THR A 172 22.86 20.16 -50.32
CA THR A 172 21.78 20.93 -50.94
C THR A 172 22.19 22.33 -51.36
N ARG A 173 23.31 22.84 -50.83
CA ARG A 173 23.79 24.22 -51.06
C ARG A 173 25.23 24.24 -51.56
N ASP A 174 25.49 25.08 -52.54
CA ASP A 174 26.82 25.13 -53.16
C ASP A 174 27.86 25.91 -52.33
N ARG A 175 27.43 26.99 -51.64
CA ARG A 175 28.28 28.03 -51.01
C ARG A 175 29.28 27.54 -49.94
N HIS A 176 29.20 26.29 -49.47
CA HIS A 176 30.11 25.74 -48.45
C HIS A 176 30.56 24.30 -48.72
N SER A 177 30.32 23.76 -49.91
CA SER A 177 30.68 22.39 -50.23
C SER A 177 32.11 22.29 -50.78
N LYS A 178 32.93 21.40 -50.21
CA LYS A 178 34.28 21.06 -50.66
C LYS A 178 34.28 19.66 -51.24
N THR A 179 34.84 19.52 -52.44
CA THR A 179 34.91 18.26 -53.17
C THR A 179 36.36 17.79 -53.23
N GLN A 180 36.61 16.53 -52.90
CA GLN A 180 37.95 15.95 -52.86
C GLN A 180 37.94 14.47 -53.27
N ILE A 181 39.08 14.00 -53.78
CA ILE A 181 39.30 12.57 -54.08
C ILE A 181 39.85 11.92 -52.81
N LEU A 182 39.14 10.94 -52.27
CA LEU A 182 39.47 10.22 -51.04
C LEU A 182 40.39 9.02 -51.31
N HIS A 183 40.13 8.30 -52.40
CA HIS A 183 40.88 7.12 -52.81
C HIS A 183 41.07 7.10 -54.32
N LYS A 184 42.21 6.59 -54.77
CA LYS A 184 42.47 6.17 -56.16
C LYS A 184 42.95 4.73 -56.10
N GLY A 185 42.11 3.81 -56.55
CA GLY A 185 42.40 2.38 -56.62
C GLY A 185 42.63 1.92 -58.05
N SER A 186 42.82 0.61 -58.22
CA SER A 186 42.87 -0.05 -59.54
C SER A 186 41.68 -0.98 -59.76
N TYR A 187 40.89 -1.24 -58.72
CA TYR A 187 39.75 -2.15 -58.75
C TYR A 187 38.45 -1.37 -58.61
N PRO A 188 37.38 -1.72 -59.36
CA PRO A 188 36.10 -1.04 -59.30
C PRO A 188 35.54 -0.98 -57.87
N VAL A 189 35.02 0.17 -57.46
CA VAL A 189 34.30 0.31 -56.19
C VAL A 189 32.93 -0.34 -56.33
N THR A 190 32.59 -1.28 -55.47
CA THR A 190 31.34 -2.05 -55.54
C THR A 190 30.35 -1.69 -54.44
N GLY A 191 30.81 -1.07 -53.35
CA GLY A 191 29.98 -0.69 -52.23
C GLY A 191 30.54 0.50 -51.45
N LEU A 192 29.65 1.39 -51.02
CA LEU A 192 29.96 2.52 -50.15
C LEU A 192 28.89 2.63 -49.06
N ALA A 193 29.30 2.83 -47.81
CA ALA A 193 28.37 3.07 -46.72
C ALA A 193 28.96 3.98 -45.65
N PHE A 194 28.18 4.96 -45.21
CA PHE A 194 28.53 5.77 -44.05
C PHE A 194 28.05 5.13 -42.76
N ARG A 195 28.89 5.21 -41.72
CA ARG A 195 28.53 4.87 -40.34
C ARG A 195 28.95 6.00 -39.40
N GLN A 196 28.05 6.41 -38.51
CA GLN A 196 28.34 7.38 -37.48
C GLN A 196 28.53 6.67 -36.13
N ALA A 197 29.71 6.81 -35.53
CA ALA A 197 30.04 6.30 -34.20
C ALA A 197 30.33 7.50 -33.27
N GLY A 198 29.32 7.95 -32.52
CA GLY A 198 29.43 9.16 -31.70
C GLY A 198 29.71 10.41 -32.56
N LYS A 199 30.89 11.02 -32.39
CA LYS A 199 31.34 12.21 -33.15
C LYS A 199 32.15 11.87 -34.41
N THR A 200 32.58 10.63 -34.58
CA THR A 200 33.35 10.19 -35.75
C THR A 200 32.42 9.59 -36.80
N THR A 201 32.62 9.99 -38.05
CA THR A 201 31.94 9.43 -39.21
C THR A 201 32.97 8.60 -39.97
N HIS A 202 32.62 7.34 -40.20
CA HIS A 202 33.41 6.38 -40.96
C HIS A 202 32.72 6.17 -42.32
N LEU A 203 33.51 6.02 -43.37
CA LEU A 203 33.08 5.63 -44.70
C LEU A 203 33.72 4.27 -45.02
N PHE A 204 32.89 3.25 -45.17
CA PHE A 204 33.32 1.97 -45.70
C PHE A 204 33.39 2.05 -47.22
N VAL A 205 34.48 1.54 -47.77
CA VAL A 205 34.75 1.45 -49.20
C VAL A 205 35.06 0.00 -49.52
N VAL A 206 34.27 -0.59 -50.40
CA VAL A 206 34.47 -1.96 -50.88
C VAL A 206 34.77 -1.91 -52.36
N THR A 207 35.80 -2.63 -52.76
CA THR A 207 36.08 -2.92 -54.16
C THR A 207 35.80 -4.39 -54.45
N THR A 208 36.07 -4.84 -55.67
CA THR A 208 36.02 -6.27 -56.00
C THR A 208 37.00 -7.11 -55.17
N GLU A 209 38.07 -6.51 -54.66
CA GLU A 209 39.18 -7.20 -53.99
C GLU A 209 39.36 -6.79 -52.53
N ASN A 210 39.09 -5.55 -52.13
CA ASN A 210 39.47 -5.04 -50.80
C ASN A 210 38.29 -4.39 -50.07
N VAL A 211 38.37 -4.39 -48.73
CA VAL A 211 37.45 -3.68 -47.83
C VAL A 211 38.24 -2.71 -46.98
N GLN A 212 37.88 -1.43 -47.03
CA GLN A 212 38.58 -0.34 -46.35
C GLN A 212 37.61 0.55 -45.56
N SER A 213 38.09 1.15 -44.49
CA SER A 213 37.36 2.09 -43.64
C SER A 213 38.13 3.41 -43.55
N TYR A 214 37.43 4.52 -43.79
CA TYR A 214 37.98 5.87 -43.78
C TYR A 214 37.31 6.74 -42.74
N ILE A 215 38.08 7.45 -41.91
CA ILE A 215 37.52 8.39 -40.94
C ILE A 215 37.34 9.77 -41.60
N VAL A 216 36.11 10.14 -41.97
CA VAL A 216 35.81 11.36 -42.74
C VAL A 216 35.61 12.64 -41.90
N SER A 217 35.53 12.50 -40.57
CA SER A 217 35.45 13.63 -39.64
C SER A 217 36.79 14.38 -39.50
N GLY A 218 37.92 13.71 -39.70
CA GLY A 218 39.27 14.28 -39.57
C GLY A 218 39.71 15.14 -40.76
N LYS A 219 40.90 15.75 -40.68
CA LYS A 219 41.53 16.51 -41.79
C LYS A 219 42.31 15.60 -42.76
N ASP A 220 42.90 14.51 -42.26
CA ASP A 220 43.82 13.65 -43.02
C ASP A 220 43.22 12.33 -43.51
N TYR A 221 41.91 12.12 -43.27
CA TYR A 221 41.17 10.94 -43.73
C TYR A 221 41.89 9.61 -43.50
N PRO A 222 42.26 9.27 -42.25
CA PRO A 222 43.02 8.06 -41.97
C PRO A 222 42.24 6.83 -42.47
N ARG A 223 42.99 5.91 -43.11
CA ARG A 223 42.47 4.68 -43.71
C ARG A 223 42.88 3.47 -42.90
N VAL A 224 41.96 2.53 -42.75
CA VAL A 224 42.19 1.20 -42.16
C VAL A 224 41.79 0.16 -43.20
N GLU A 225 42.70 -0.75 -43.53
CA GLU A 225 42.41 -1.88 -44.41
C GLU A 225 41.88 -3.04 -43.55
N LEU A 226 40.65 -3.47 -43.83
CA LEU A 226 39.92 -4.43 -42.99
C LEU A 226 40.00 -5.86 -43.54
N ASP A 227 40.00 -6.01 -44.86
CA ASP A 227 40.18 -7.31 -45.52
C ASP A 227 40.64 -7.16 -46.96
N THR A 228 41.23 -8.24 -47.50
CA THR A 228 41.64 -8.39 -48.90
C THR A 228 40.67 -9.29 -49.68
N HIS A 229 39.40 -9.32 -49.25
CA HIS A 229 38.32 -10.00 -49.96
C HIS A 229 37.13 -9.06 -50.12
N GLY A 230 36.92 -8.59 -51.35
CA GLY A 230 35.82 -7.69 -51.71
C GLY A 230 34.51 -8.42 -52.02
N CYS A 231 33.60 -7.71 -52.68
CA CYS A 231 32.36 -8.31 -53.19
C CYS A 231 31.97 -7.74 -54.55
N GLY A 232 31.04 -8.43 -55.22
CA GLY A 232 30.36 -7.91 -56.40
C GLY A 232 29.48 -6.70 -56.09
N LEU A 233 28.99 -6.03 -57.14
CA LEU A 233 28.04 -4.93 -57.01
C LEU A 233 26.80 -5.41 -56.25
N ARG A 234 26.24 -4.54 -55.40
CA ARG A 234 25.01 -4.80 -54.60
C ARG A 234 25.12 -5.94 -53.58
N CYS A 235 26.32 -6.45 -53.32
CA CYS A 235 26.57 -7.49 -52.33
C CYS A 235 27.07 -6.92 -50.99
N SER A 236 26.90 -5.62 -50.76
CA SER A 236 27.24 -4.97 -49.49
C SER A 236 26.05 -4.23 -48.91
N ALA A 237 25.86 -4.28 -47.58
CA ALA A 237 24.80 -3.57 -46.89
C ALA A 237 25.25 -3.17 -45.47
N LEU A 238 24.59 -2.17 -44.88
CA LEU A 238 24.79 -1.81 -43.48
C LEU A 238 23.71 -2.49 -42.63
N SER A 239 24.09 -3.09 -41.49
CA SER A 239 23.13 -3.61 -40.53
C SER A 239 22.35 -2.46 -39.86
N ASP A 240 21.30 -2.82 -39.14
CA ASP A 240 20.46 -1.86 -38.44
C ASP A 240 21.12 -1.40 -37.11
N PRO A 241 20.65 -0.28 -36.52
CA PRO A 241 21.20 0.21 -35.26
C PRO A 241 21.17 -0.79 -34.11
N SER A 242 20.25 -1.77 -34.11
CA SER A 242 20.17 -2.79 -33.06
C SER A 242 21.33 -3.79 -33.09
N GLN A 243 22.01 -3.92 -34.22
CA GLN A 243 23.19 -4.78 -34.44
C GLN A 243 24.44 -3.93 -34.71
N ASP A 244 24.56 -2.79 -34.00
CA ASP A 244 25.70 -1.88 -34.00
C ASP A 244 26.09 -1.27 -35.36
N LEU A 245 25.22 -1.27 -36.38
CA LEU A 245 25.54 -0.77 -37.73
C LEU A 245 26.81 -1.44 -38.32
N GLN A 246 26.95 -2.73 -38.12
CA GLN A 246 27.99 -3.56 -38.74
C GLN A 246 27.86 -3.53 -40.27
N PHE A 247 28.98 -3.36 -40.95
CA PHE A 247 29.00 -3.32 -42.40
C PHE A 247 29.20 -4.73 -42.97
N ILE A 248 28.30 -5.15 -43.85
CA ILE A 248 28.18 -6.53 -44.32
C ILE A 248 28.68 -6.60 -45.75
N VAL A 249 29.57 -7.57 -46.01
CA VAL A 249 30.12 -7.84 -47.34
C VAL A 249 29.87 -9.31 -47.65
N ALA A 250 29.02 -9.57 -48.63
CA ALA A 250 28.69 -10.91 -49.09
C ALA A 250 29.61 -11.31 -50.25
N GLY A 251 30.62 -12.12 -49.94
CA GLY A 251 31.37 -12.87 -50.94
C GLY A 251 30.64 -14.16 -51.33
N ASP A 252 31.10 -14.82 -52.38
CA ASP A 252 30.46 -16.03 -52.92
C ASP A 252 30.30 -17.15 -51.88
N GLU A 253 31.36 -17.41 -51.11
CA GLU A 253 31.38 -18.50 -50.12
C GLU A 253 30.99 -18.05 -48.71
N CYS A 254 31.28 -16.79 -48.36
CA CYS A 254 31.16 -16.28 -47.00
C CYS A 254 30.64 -14.84 -46.97
N VAL A 255 29.84 -14.54 -45.96
CA VAL A 255 29.45 -13.17 -45.60
C VAL A 255 30.26 -12.75 -44.39
N TYR A 256 30.93 -11.61 -44.51
CA TYR A 256 31.74 -11.00 -43.46
C TYR A 256 31.04 -9.77 -42.89
N LEU A 257 31.10 -9.62 -41.58
CA LEU A 257 30.63 -8.42 -40.89
C LEU A 257 31.84 -7.63 -40.40
N TYR A 258 31.83 -6.32 -40.62
CA TYR A 258 32.94 -5.43 -40.34
C TYR A 258 32.53 -4.34 -39.35
N GLN A 259 33.46 -4.07 -38.44
CA GLN A 259 33.50 -2.85 -37.64
C GLN A 259 34.55 -1.90 -38.29
N PRO A 260 34.64 -0.62 -37.88
CA PRO A 260 35.47 0.38 -38.56
C PRO A 260 36.95 0.13 -38.36
N ASP A 261 37.30 -0.56 -37.26
CA ASP A 261 38.67 -0.83 -36.83
C ASP A 261 39.05 -2.32 -36.93
N GLU A 262 38.06 -3.22 -37.01
CA GLU A 262 38.30 -4.67 -36.99
C GLU A 262 37.32 -5.46 -37.88
N ARG A 263 37.78 -6.66 -38.24
CA ARG A 263 36.96 -7.68 -38.90
C ARG A 263 36.15 -8.44 -37.85
N GLY A 264 34.83 -8.46 -38.03
CA GLY A 264 33.88 -9.18 -37.18
C GLY A 264 33.63 -10.63 -37.63
N PRO A 265 32.50 -11.23 -37.22
CA PRO A 265 32.20 -12.63 -37.50
C PRO A 265 31.99 -12.92 -39.00
N CYS A 266 32.22 -14.17 -39.39
CA CYS A 266 32.00 -14.67 -40.75
C CYS A 266 31.00 -15.84 -40.77
N PHE A 267 30.17 -15.87 -41.80
CA PHE A 267 29.16 -16.91 -42.00
C PHE A 267 29.27 -17.50 -43.40
N ALA A 268 29.41 -18.83 -43.49
CA ALA A 268 29.47 -19.53 -44.78
C ALA A 268 28.05 -19.76 -45.33
N PHE A 269 27.82 -19.38 -46.59
CA PHE A 269 26.55 -19.58 -47.29
C PHE A 269 26.81 -20.05 -48.72
N GLU A 270 26.03 -21.01 -49.21
CA GLU A 270 26.19 -21.55 -50.57
C GLU A 270 25.62 -20.63 -51.67
N GLY A 271 26.11 -20.79 -52.90
CA GLY A 271 25.61 -20.10 -54.11
C GLY A 271 26.35 -18.80 -54.45
N HIS A 272 26.36 -18.42 -55.73
CA HIS A 272 26.93 -17.14 -56.16
C HIS A 272 26.01 -16.00 -55.71
N LYS A 273 26.54 -15.03 -54.96
CA LYS A 273 25.73 -13.96 -54.36
C LYS A 273 25.48 -12.85 -55.37
N LEU A 274 24.23 -12.39 -55.48
CA LEU A 274 23.82 -11.35 -56.42
C LEU A 274 23.42 -10.06 -55.69
N ILE A 275 22.66 -10.20 -54.61
CA ILE A 275 22.16 -9.08 -53.81
C ILE A 275 22.30 -9.44 -52.34
N ALA A 276 22.83 -8.51 -51.55
CA ALA A 276 22.79 -8.55 -50.10
C ALA A 276 22.01 -7.35 -49.58
N HIS A 277 21.02 -7.60 -48.73
CA HIS A 277 20.20 -6.56 -48.12
C HIS A 277 19.99 -6.86 -46.64
N TRP A 278 19.76 -5.82 -45.84
CA TRP A 278 19.50 -5.97 -44.41
C TRP A 278 18.12 -5.46 -44.05
N PHE A 279 17.36 -6.28 -43.32
CA PHE A 279 15.99 -5.96 -42.94
C PHE A 279 15.69 -6.43 -41.52
N ARG A 280 15.49 -5.50 -40.58
CA ARG A 280 15.01 -5.77 -39.21
C ARG A 280 15.74 -6.93 -38.50
N GLY A 281 17.06 -6.94 -38.55
CA GLY A 281 17.88 -8.01 -37.94
C GLY A 281 18.05 -9.26 -38.81
N TYR A 282 17.40 -9.32 -39.97
CA TYR A 282 17.59 -10.39 -40.95
C TYR A 282 18.57 -9.97 -42.05
N LEU A 283 19.43 -10.91 -42.42
CA LEU A 283 20.25 -10.84 -43.62
C LEU A 283 19.49 -11.47 -44.79
N VAL A 284 19.20 -10.68 -45.82
CA VAL A 284 18.55 -11.14 -47.04
C VAL A 284 19.60 -11.32 -48.12
N ILE A 285 19.66 -12.51 -48.70
CA ILE A 285 20.58 -12.86 -49.78
C ILE A 285 19.80 -13.39 -50.96
N VAL A 286 20.03 -12.79 -52.13
CA VAL A 286 19.66 -13.40 -53.41
C VAL A 286 20.90 -14.06 -53.99
N SER A 287 20.77 -15.34 -54.29
CA SER A 287 21.87 -16.17 -54.80
C SER A 287 21.44 -16.99 -56.00
N ARG A 288 22.39 -17.28 -56.88
CA ARG A 288 22.22 -18.22 -58.00
C ARG A 288 22.90 -19.54 -57.65
N ASP A 289 22.20 -20.65 -57.89
CA ASP A 289 22.75 -21.98 -57.64
C ASP A 289 23.89 -22.26 -58.64
N ARG A 290 25.06 -22.68 -58.14
CA ARG A 290 26.29 -22.84 -58.93
C ARG A 290 26.32 -24.15 -59.74
N LYS A 291 25.18 -24.85 -59.90
CA LYS A 291 25.11 -26.12 -60.65
C LYS A 291 25.17 -25.92 -62.16
N VAL A 292 26.24 -25.32 -62.67
CA VAL A 292 26.69 -25.48 -64.06
C VAL A 292 28.23 -25.53 -64.07
N SER A 293 28.77 -26.71 -64.33
CA SER A 293 30.19 -26.96 -64.57
C SER A 293 30.64 -26.38 -65.92
N PRO A 294 31.83 -25.78 -66.05
CA PRO A 294 32.36 -25.31 -67.33
C PRO A 294 33.10 -26.45 -68.07
N LYS A 295 32.38 -27.51 -68.44
CA LYS A 295 32.88 -28.57 -69.35
C LYS A 295 31.74 -29.13 -70.20
N SER A 296 31.33 -28.39 -71.22
CA SER A 296 30.57 -28.93 -72.36
C SER A 296 30.40 -27.86 -73.46
N GLU A 297 31.50 -27.41 -74.06
CA GLU A 297 31.44 -26.91 -75.44
C GLU A 297 31.36 -28.10 -76.38
N PHE A 298 30.16 -28.66 -76.58
CA PHE A 298 29.70 -29.24 -77.84
C PHE A 298 28.31 -29.85 -77.64
N THR A 299 27.42 -29.59 -78.59
CA THR A 299 26.08 -30.14 -78.81
C THR A 299 24.87 -29.40 -78.22
N SER A 300 24.00 -29.06 -79.18
CA SER A 300 22.56 -28.79 -79.11
C SER A 300 22.05 -27.41 -78.68
N ARG A 301 21.51 -26.72 -79.68
CA ARG A 301 20.51 -25.64 -79.59
C ARG A 301 19.23 -26.17 -78.94
N ASP A 302 18.54 -25.25 -78.26
CA ASP A 302 17.18 -25.32 -77.71
C ASP A 302 16.94 -26.13 -76.43
N SER A 303 17.23 -25.49 -75.30
CA SER A 303 16.39 -25.55 -74.09
C SER A 303 16.70 -24.35 -73.18
N GLN A 304 15.76 -23.42 -73.04
CA GLN A 304 15.81 -22.27 -72.14
C GLN A 304 16.05 -22.75 -70.69
N SER A 305 17.30 -22.74 -70.22
CA SER A 305 17.60 -22.90 -68.81
C SER A 305 17.21 -21.59 -68.10
N SER A 306 16.00 -21.54 -67.53
CA SER A 306 15.62 -20.44 -66.65
C SER A 306 16.56 -20.43 -65.45
N ASP A 307 17.33 -19.36 -65.34
CA ASP A 307 18.44 -19.22 -64.39
C ASP A 307 17.89 -18.87 -63.00
N LYS A 308 17.27 -19.88 -62.35
CA LYS A 308 16.51 -19.71 -61.10
C LYS A 308 17.36 -19.09 -60.00
N GLN A 309 16.85 -18.02 -59.41
CA GLN A 309 17.47 -17.31 -58.29
C GLN A 309 16.75 -17.69 -56.99
N ILE A 310 17.51 -17.88 -55.92
CA ILE A 310 16.99 -18.24 -54.60
C ILE A 310 17.19 -17.06 -53.66
N LEU A 311 16.08 -16.58 -53.09
CA LEU A 311 16.08 -15.59 -52.03
C LEU A 311 16.00 -16.33 -50.68
N ASN A 312 16.98 -16.09 -49.82
CA ASN A 312 17.03 -16.60 -48.46
C ASN A 312 17.07 -15.43 -47.46
N ILE A 313 16.23 -15.52 -46.43
CA ILE A 313 16.21 -14.59 -45.29
C ILE A 313 16.81 -15.33 -44.09
N TYR A 314 17.94 -14.85 -43.59
CA TYR A 314 18.69 -15.46 -42.49
C TYR A 314 18.56 -14.64 -41.21
N ASP A 315 18.38 -15.34 -40.09
CA ASP A 315 18.57 -14.78 -38.74
C ASP A 315 19.93 -15.24 -38.23
N LEU A 316 20.91 -14.32 -38.21
CA LEU A 316 22.29 -14.62 -37.82
C LEU A 316 22.42 -14.89 -36.30
N CYS A 317 21.60 -14.22 -35.48
CA CYS A 317 21.63 -14.35 -34.02
C CYS A 317 21.13 -15.74 -33.60
N ASN A 318 20.00 -16.18 -34.16
CA ASN A 318 19.37 -17.45 -33.84
C ASN A 318 19.82 -18.61 -34.76
N LYS A 319 20.63 -18.33 -35.79
CA LYS A 319 21.23 -19.30 -36.73
C LYS A 319 20.21 -20.16 -37.49
N PHE A 320 19.15 -19.54 -38.00
CA PHE A 320 18.14 -20.22 -38.84
C PHE A 320 17.78 -19.41 -40.11
N ILE A 321 17.19 -20.09 -41.09
CA ILE A 321 16.61 -19.49 -42.29
C ILE A 321 15.15 -19.18 -42.01
N ALA A 322 14.80 -17.89 -41.90
CA ALA A 322 13.45 -17.43 -41.61
C ALA A 322 12.49 -17.67 -42.79
N TYR A 323 13.00 -17.59 -44.02
CA TYR A 323 12.25 -17.81 -45.25
C TYR A 323 13.17 -18.14 -46.43
N SER A 324 12.71 -18.96 -47.36
CA SER A 324 13.42 -19.33 -48.58
C SER A 324 12.44 -19.49 -49.73
N ALA A 325 12.68 -18.81 -50.85
CA ALA A 325 11.83 -18.90 -52.04
C ALA A 325 12.63 -18.77 -53.33
N VAL A 326 12.14 -19.43 -54.37
CA VAL A 326 12.70 -19.37 -55.73
C VAL A 326 11.98 -18.31 -56.54
N PHE A 327 12.75 -17.51 -57.28
CA PHE A 327 12.30 -16.49 -58.22
C PHE A 327 12.99 -16.72 -59.58
N GLU A 328 12.39 -16.25 -60.67
CA GLU A 328 12.96 -16.42 -62.01
C GLU A 328 14.12 -15.45 -62.26
N ASP A 329 13.87 -14.14 -62.12
CA ASP A 329 14.90 -13.11 -62.30
C ASP A 329 14.61 -11.92 -61.39
N VAL A 330 15.35 -11.80 -60.28
CA VAL A 330 15.19 -10.71 -59.30
C VAL A 330 16.03 -9.53 -59.74
N VAL A 331 15.39 -8.40 -59.98
CA VAL A 331 16.04 -7.12 -60.26
C VAL A 331 16.58 -6.52 -58.97
N ASP A 332 15.74 -6.49 -57.92
CA ASP A 332 16.11 -5.90 -56.63
C ASP A 332 15.24 -6.38 -55.46
N VAL A 333 15.71 -6.16 -54.24
CA VAL A 333 14.98 -6.34 -52.99
C VAL A 333 15.00 -5.04 -52.19
N LEU A 334 13.82 -4.46 -51.96
CA LEU A 334 13.63 -3.22 -51.21
C LEU A 334 12.92 -3.47 -49.88
N ALA A 335 13.08 -2.56 -48.92
CA ALA A 335 12.47 -2.66 -47.61
C ALA A 335 11.72 -1.37 -47.27
N GLU A 336 10.39 -1.42 -47.26
CA GLU A 336 9.54 -0.27 -46.89
C GLU A 336 8.22 -0.76 -46.28
N TRP A 337 7.49 0.11 -45.58
CA TRP A 337 6.20 -0.23 -44.94
C TRP A 337 6.23 -1.46 -44.00
N GLY A 338 7.42 -1.81 -43.51
CA GLY A 338 7.62 -2.98 -42.65
C GLY A 338 7.55 -4.34 -43.37
N SER A 339 7.65 -4.36 -44.70
CA SER A 339 7.71 -5.57 -45.52
C SER A 339 8.89 -5.51 -46.50
N LEU A 340 9.26 -6.66 -47.06
CA LEU A 340 10.25 -6.74 -48.13
C LEU A 340 9.54 -6.80 -49.49
N TYR A 341 10.01 -6.04 -50.46
CA TYR A 341 9.49 -6.00 -51.83
C TYR A 341 10.53 -6.55 -52.79
N VAL A 342 10.23 -7.70 -53.38
CA VAL A 342 11.07 -8.36 -54.38
C VAL A 342 10.58 -7.99 -55.76
N LEU A 343 11.43 -7.34 -56.53
CA LEU A 343 11.15 -6.87 -57.88
C LEU A 343 11.67 -7.89 -58.87
N THR A 344 10.82 -8.35 -59.79
CA THR A 344 11.21 -9.29 -60.83
C THR A 344 11.24 -8.62 -62.20
N ARG A 345 12.04 -9.16 -63.12
CA ARG A 345 12.26 -8.55 -64.44
C ARG A 345 11.01 -8.50 -65.33
N ASP A 346 10.01 -9.33 -65.03
CA ASP A 346 8.68 -9.28 -65.64
C ASP A 346 7.82 -8.10 -65.17
N GLY A 347 8.40 -7.17 -64.39
CA GLY A 347 7.73 -5.96 -63.89
C GLY A 347 6.85 -6.22 -62.67
N ARG A 348 6.84 -7.44 -62.12
CA ARG A 348 6.02 -7.78 -60.95
C ARG A 348 6.73 -7.44 -59.64
N VAL A 349 5.92 -7.13 -58.64
CA VAL A 349 6.37 -6.83 -57.28
C VAL A 349 5.77 -7.84 -56.31
N HIS A 350 6.62 -8.60 -55.63
CA HIS A 350 6.22 -9.53 -54.58
C HIS A 350 6.47 -8.93 -53.19
N ALA A 351 5.44 -8.83 -52.37
CA ALA A 351 5.55 -8.45 -50.97
C ALA A 351 5.81 -9.70 -50.13
N LEU A 352 6.86 -9.66 -49.29
CA LEU A 352 7.13 -10.62 -48.25
C LEU A 352 6.80 -9.96 -46.91
N GLN A 353 5.68 -10.36 -46.31
CA GLN A 353 5.23 -9.85 -45.03
C GLN A 353 5.68 -10.78 -43.91
N GLU A 354 6.37 -10.22 -42.91
CA GLU A 354 6.78 -10.97 -41.73
C GLU A 354 5.55 -11.32 -40.86
N LYS A 355 5.43 -12.58 -40.46
CA LYS A 355 4.41 -13.03 -39.52
C LYS A 355 4.57 -12.36 -38.16
N ASP A 356 3.48 -12.28 -37.41
CA ASP A 356 3.51 -11.86 -36.03
C ASP A 356 4.30 -12.84 -35.15
N THR A 357 4.81 -12.35 -34.02
CA THR A 357 5.65 -13.13 -33.11
C THR A 357 4.91 -14.31 -32.50
N GLN A 358 3.61 -14.17 -32.20
CA GLN A 358 2.82 -15.24 -31.61
C GLN A 358 2.69 -16.42 -32.59
N THR A 359 2.36 -16.17 -33.86
CA THR A 359 2.32 -17.20 -34.90
C THR A 359 3.68 -17.88 -35.06
N LYS A 360 4.80 -17.14 -35.02
CA LYS A 360 6.15 -17.74 -35.07
C LYS A 360 6.41 -18.66 -33.88
N LEU A 361 6.05 -18.25 -32.67
CA LEU A 361 6.20 -19.05 -31.46
C LEU A 361 5.32 -20.32 -31.53
N GLU A 362 4.07 -20.22 -31.97
CA GLU A 362 3.19 -21.37 -32.18
C GLU A 362 3.75 -22.36 -33.21
N MET A 363 4.35 -21.87 -34.31
CA MET A 363 5.04 -22.72 -35.28
C MET A 363 6.24 -23.46 -34.65
N LEU A 364 6.96 -22.81 -33.74
CA LEU A 364 8.07 -23.42 -33.00
C LEU A 364 7.58 -24.45 -31.96
N PHE A 365 6.49 -24.16 -31.26
CA PHE A 365 5.87 -25.09 -30.30
C PHE A 365 5.33 -26.34 -30.99
N LYS A 366 4.66 -26.21 -32.14
CA LYS A 366 4.21 -27.36 -32.95
C LYS A 366 5.36 -28.27 -33.38
N LYS A 367 6.56 -27.71 -33.56
CA LYS A 367 7.79 -28.46 -33.90
C LYS A 367 8.61 -28.89 -32.67
N ASN A 368 8.14 -28.62 -31.45
CA ASN A 368 8.83 -28.88 -30.18
C ASN A 368 10.21 -28.18 -30.05
N LEU A 369 10.39 -27.00 -30.66
CA LEU A 369 11.65 -26.25 -30.67
C LEU A 369 11.67 -25.13 -29.61
N PHE A 370 11.51 -25.51 -28.34
CA PHE A 370 11.35 -24.57 -27.23
C PHE A 370 12.58 -23.69 -26.96
N GLU A 371 13.80 -24.22 -27.09
CA GLU A 371 15.02 -23.40 -26.89
C GLU A 371 15.11 -22.25 -27.91
N MET A 372 14.74 -22.51 -29.16
CA MET A 372 14.71 -21.49 -30.19
C MET A 372 13.56 -20.51 -29.99
N ALA A 373 12.42 -20.98 -29.46
CA ALA A 373 11.32 -20.10 -29.06
C ALA A 373 11.76 -19.14 -27.93
N ILE A 374 12.54 -19.62 -26.95
CA ILE A 374 13.10 -18.79 -25.89
C ILE A 374 14.09 -17.77 -26.46
N ASN A 375 14.99 -18.17 -27.35
CA ASN A 375 15.95 -17.25 -27.97
C ASN A 375 15.26 -16.20 -28.84
N LEU A 376 14.26 -16.60 -29.62
CA LEU A 376 13.44 -15.68 -30.43
C LEU A 376 12.66 -14.69 -29.55
N ALA A 377 12.08 -15.15 -28.44
CA ALA A 377 11.37 -14.28 -27.50
C ALA A 377 12.33 -13.29 -26.80
N LYS A 378 13.54 -13.73 -26.45
CA LYS A 378 14.58 -12.84 -25.91
C LYS A 378 15.05 -11.81 -26.93
N SER A 379 15.28 -12.21 -28.17
CA SER A 379 15.76 -11.31 -29.24
C SER A 379 14.71 -10.28 -29.63
N GLN A 380 13.43 -10.60 -29.50
CA GLN A 380 12.33 -9.68 -29.79
C GLN A 380 11.85 -8.90 -28.54
N HIS A 381 12.60 -8.96 -27.44
CA HIS A 381 12.30 -8.28 -26.18
C HIS A 381 10.86 -8.53 -25.68
N LEU A 382 10.38 -9.77 -25.77
CA LEU A 382 9.09 -10.12 -25.17
C LEU A 382 9.12 -9.87 -23.66
N ASP A 383 7.99 -9.41 -23.14
CA ASP A 383 7.80 -9.20 -21.70
C ASP A 383 8.11 -10.46 -20.90
N SER A 384 8.55 -10.25 -19.66
CA SER A 384 8.83 -11.34 -18.70
C SER A 384 7.66 -12.32 -18.56
N ASP A 385 6.42 -11.86 -18.74
CA ASP A 385 5.20 -12.67 -18.68
C ASP A 385 5.08 -13.62 -19.88
N GLY A 386 5.40 -13.12 -21.08
CA GLY A 386 5.46 -13.93 -22.29
C GLY A 386 6.52 -15.04 -22.14
N LEU A 387 7.72 -14.69 -21.65
CA LEU A 387 8.79 -15.66 -21.40
C LEU A 387 8.40 -16.72 -20.36
N ALA A 388 7.69 -16.34 -19.28
CA ALA A 388 7.23 -17.28 -18.27
C ALA A 388 6.25 -18.32 -18.85
N GLN A 389 5.37 -17.91 -19.78
CA GLN A 389 4.48 -18.85 -20.48
C GLN A 389 5.25 -19.85 -21.34
N ILE A 390 6.32 -19.40 -22.03
CA ILE A 390 7.18 -20.29 -22.83
C ILE A 390 7.87 -21.32 -21.92
N PHE A 391 8.41 -20.89 -20.78
CA PHE A 391 9.04 -21.79 -19.82
C PHE A 391 8.03 -22.78 -19.20
N MET A 392 6.79 -22.34 -18.94
CA MET A 392 5.72 -23.21 -18.46
C MET A 392 5.38 -24.29 -19.50
N GLN A 393 5.17 -23.92 -20.77
CA GLN A 393 4.89 -24.88 -21.84
C GLN A 393 6.07 -25.84 -22.08
N TYR A 394 7.30 -25.33 -21.99
CA TYR A 394 8.48 -26.17 -22.10
C TYR A 394 8.58 -27.17 -20.92
N GLY A 395 8.31 -26.71 -19.70
CA GLY A 395 8.20 -27.55 -18.52
C GLY A 395 7.12 -28.62 -18.64
N ASP A 396 5.94 -28.27 -19.15
CA ASP A 396 4.82 -29.19 -19.37
C ASP A 396 5.16 -30.27 -20.43
N HIS A 397 5.84 -29.89 -21.49
CA HIS A 397 6.34 -30.83 -22.49
C HIS A 397 7.36 -31.80 -21.90
N LEU A 398 8.36 -31.30 -21.16
CA LEU A 398 9.37 -32.13 -20.50
C LEU A 398 8.75 -33.05 -19.45
N TYR A 399 7.77 -32.55 -18.69
CA TYR A 399 7.03 -33.33 -17.71
C TYR A 399 6.28 -34.48 -18.36
N SER A 400 5.61 -34.23 -19.49
CA SER A 400 4.87 -35.25 -20.26
C SER A 400 5.81 -36.29 -20.89
N LYS A 401 7.05 -35.90 -21.21
CA LYS A 401 8.11 -36.79 -21.72
C LYS A 401 8.76 -37.66 -20.62
N GLY A 402 8.46 -37.42 -19.35
CA GLY A 402 9.06 -38.14 -18.21
C GLY A 402 10.38 -37.56 -17.71
N ASN A 403 10.87 -36.46 -18.30
CA ASN A 403 12.07 -35.76 -17.79
C ASN A 403 11.65 -34.75 -16.71
N HIS A 404 11.44 -35.27 -15.50
CA HIS A 404 10.94 -34.49 -14.37
C HIS A 404 11.97 -33.47 -13.85
N ASP A 405 13.25 -33.84 -13.81
CA ASP A 405 14.32 -32.96 -13.32
C ASP A 405 14.50 -31.74 -14.24
N GLY A 406 14.49 -31.98 -15.56
CA GLY A 406 14.52 -30.91 -16.55
C GLY A 406 13.28 -30.02 -16.49
N ALA A 407 12.10 -30.59 -16.24
CA ALA A 407 10.86 -29.85 -16.12
C ALA A 407 10.87 -28.90 -14.90
N VAL A 408 11.32 -29.38 -13.73
CA VAL A 408 11.43 -28.54 -12.52
C VAL A 408 12.36 -27.35 -12.76
N GLN A 409 13.50 -27.55 -13.41
CA GLN A 409 14.42 -26.45 -13.72
C GLN A 409 13.76 -25.35 -14.58
N GLN A 410 12.83 -25.69 -15.47
CA GLN A 410 12.08 -24.70 -16.23
C GLN A 410 11.02 -24.01 -15.38
N TYR A 411 10.28 -24.74 -14.53
CA TYR A 411 9.32 -24.14 -13.61
C TYR A 411 9.98 -23.21 -12.57
N ILE A 412 11.21 -23.48 -12.16
CA ILE A 412 11.99 -22.58 -11.29
C ILE A 412 12.18 -21.21 -11.96
N ARG A 413 12.33 -21.18 -13.29
CA ARG A 413 12.47 -19.92 -14.05
C ARG A 413 11.14 -19.15 -14.19
N THR A 414 10.01 -19.77 -13.87
CA THR A 414 8.69 -19.13 -13.89
C THR A 414 8.25 -18.55 -12.55
N ILE A 415 9.08 -18.67 -11.50
CA ILE A 415 8.77 -18.17 -10.16
C ILE A 415 8.55 -16.66 -10.19
N GLY A 416 7.49 -16.20 -9.50
CA GLY A 416 7.07 -14.79 -9.44
C GLY A 416 6.01 -14.40 -10.45
N LYS A 417 5.75 -15.23 -11.47
CA LYS A 417 4.71 -15.02 -12.48
C LYS A 417 3.69 -16.15 -12.54
N LEU A 418 4.15 -17.39 -12.40
CA LEU A 418 3.29 -18.57 -12.34
C LEU A 418 2.92 -18.89 -10.88
N GLU A 419 1.64 -19.22 -10.67
CA GLU A 419 1.12 -19.67 -9.37
C GLU A 419 1.82 -20.96 -8.90
N PRO A 420 2.51 -20.96 -7.73
CA PRO A 420 3.22 -22.13 -7.22
C PRO A 420 2.36 -23.38 -7.07
N SER A 421 1.07 -23.20 -6.77
CA SER A 421 0.08 -24.28 -6.66
C SER A 421 -0.01 -25.17 -7.91
N TYR A 422 0.20 -24.59 -9.11
CA TYR A 422 0.21 -25.36 -10.36
C TYR A 422 1.33 -26.39 -10.38
N VAL A 423 2.54 -25.97 -9.99
CA VAL A 423 3.74 -26.81 -9.97
C VAL A 423 3.65 -27.81 -8.82
N ILE A 424 3.27 -27.36 -7.62
CA ILE A 424 3.15 -28.23 -6.44
C ILE A 424 2.21 -29.39 -6.73
N ARG A 425 1.02 -29.13 -7.30
CA ARG A 425 0.06 -30.20 -7.64
C ARG A 425 0.63 -31.27 -8.57
N LYS A 426 1.57 -30.91 -9.46
CA LYS A 426 2.23 -31.88 -10.35
C LYS A 426 3.28 -32.74 -9.63
N PHE A 427 3.95 -32.22 -8.61
CA PHE A 427 5.07 -32.89 -7.94
C PHE A 427 4.75 -33.42 -6.54
N LEU A 428 3.48 -33.49 -6.12
CA LEU A 428 3.06 -34.03 -4.82
C LEU A 428 3.29 -35.54 -4.63
N ASP A 429 3.59 -36.28 -5.69
CA ASP A 429 3.88 -37.71 -5.62
C ASP A 429 5.11 -38.01 -4.74
N ALA A 430 5.00 -39.00 -3.86
CA ALA A 430 6.03 -39.42 -2.91
C ALA A 430 7.35 -39.82 -3.60
N GLN A 431 7.30 -40.29 -4.85
CA GLN A 431 8.51 -40.62 -5.62
C GLN A 431 9.30 -39.38 -6.06
N ARG A 432 8.68 -38.20 -6.02
CA ARG A 432 9.20 -36.95 -6.62
C ARG A 432 9.45 -35.86 -5.59
N ILE A 433 9.51 -36.21 -4.31
CA ILE A 433 9.72 -35.26 -3.20
C ILE A 433 11.00 -34.45 -3.40
N HIS A 434 12.07 -35.01 -3.99
CA HIS A 434 13.32 -34.28 -4.28
C HIS A 434 13.10 -33.10 -5.24
N ASN A 435 12.30 -33.31 -6.27
CA ASN A 435 11.95 -32.33 -7.30
C ASN A 435 11.05 -31.21 -6.74
N LEU A 436 10.06 -31.59 -5.92
CA LEU A 436 9.24 -30.63 -5.18
C LEU A 436 10.07 -29.81 -4.19
N THR A 437 11.00 -30.47 -3.47
CA THR A 437 11.88 -29.82 -2.50
C THR A 437 12.77 -28.78 -3.19
N ALA A 438 13.37 -29.10 -4.34
CA ALA A 438 14.19 -28.15 -5.10
C ALA A 438 13.39 -26.91 -5.51
N TYR A 439 12.15 -27.09 -6.00
CA TYR A 439 11.27 -25.98 -6.35
C TYR A 439 10.93 -25.11 -5.14
N LEU A 440 10.47 -25.71 -4.04
CA LEU A 440 10.11 -25.00 -2.80
C LEU A 440 11.32 -24.28 -2.17
N GLN A 441 12.51 -24.88 -2.22
CA GLN A 441 13.76 -24.24 -1.78
C GLN A 441 14.05 -22.98 -2.57
N THR A 442 13.94 -23.02 -3.91
CA THR A 442 14.17 -21.83 -4.74
C THR A 442 13.10 -20.76 -4.54
N LEU A 443 11.83 -21.15 -4.38
CA LEU A 443 10.73 -20.26 -4.05
C LEU A 443 10.99 -19.52 -2.74
N HIS A 444 11.48 -20.25 -1.73
CA HIS A 444 11.81 -19.71 -0.42
C HIS A 444 13.09 -18.84 -0.44
N ARG A 445 14.11 -19.18 -1.24
CA ARG A 445 15.29 -18.31 -1.44
C ARG A 445 14.93 -16.97 -2.08
N GLN A 446 13.88 -16.91 -2.89
CA GLN A 446 13.39 -15.69 -3.52
C GLN A 446 12.36 -14.94 -2.68
N SER A 447 12.12 -15.34 -1.41
CA SER A 447 11.15 -14.73 -0.48
C SER A 447 9.71 -14.63 -1.02
N LEU A 448 9.33 -15.48 -1.97
CA LEU A 448 7.98 -15.58 -2.55
C LEU A 448 7.18 -16.76 -1.99
N ALA A 449 7.71 -17.43 -0.97
CA ALA A 449 7.04 -18.55 -0.31
C ALA A 449 6.06 -18.03 0.75
N ASN A 450 4.86 -18.63 0.79
CA ASN A 450 3.89 -18.42 1.87
C ASN A 450 4.12 -19.41 3.02
N ALA A 451 3.31 -19.29 4.07
CA ALA A 451 3.39 -20.16 5.26
C ALA A 451 3.13 -21.63 4.93
N ASP A 452 2.20 -21.92 4.02
CA ASP A 452 1.85 -23.27 3.60
C ASP A 452 2.99 -23.94 2.82
N HIS A 453 3.65 -23.20 1.93
CA HIS A 453 4.80 -23.67 1.15
C HIS A 453 5.99 -23.98 2.06
N THR A 454 6.20 -23.17 3.10
CA THR A 454 7.26 -23.40 4.08
C THR A 454 6.96 -24.61 4.95
N THR A 455 5.70 -24.80 5.36
CA THR A 455 5.25 -25.99 6.09
C THR A 455 5.37 -27.26 5.22
N LEU A 456 5.02 -27.17 3.93
CA LEU A 456 5.19 -28.27 2.99
C LEU A 456 6.66 -28.62 2.79
N LEU A 457 7.55 -27.62 2.75
CA LEU A 457 8.99 -27.82 2.68
C LEU A 457 9.53 -28.53 3.94
N LEU A 458 9.08 -28.13 5.13
CA LEU A 458 9.40 -28.81 6.40
C LEU A 458 8.90 -30.27 6.41
N ASN A 459 7.69 -30.52 5.92
CA ASN A 459 7.15 -31.87 5.73
C ASN A 459 7.98 -32.69 4.73
N CYS A 460 8.51 -32.06 3.69
CA CYS A 460 9.40 -32.73 2.75
C CYS A 460 10.73 -33.10 3.42
N TYR A 461 11.35 -32.20 4.19
CA TYR A 461 12.60 -32.48 4.89
C TYR A 461 12.47 -33.59 5.93
N THR A 462 11.40 -33.56 6.74
CA THR A 462 11.13 -34.60 7.74
C THR A 462 10.91 -35.96 7.09
N LYS A 463 10.20 -36.04 5.96
CA LYS A 463 10.03 -37.28 5.17
C LYS A 463 11.32 -37.76 4.52
N LEU A 464 12.16 -36.86 4.03
CA LEU A 464 13.47 -37.19 3.43
C LEU A 464 14.54 -37.56 4.48
N LYS A 465 14.27 -37.35 5.78
CA LYS A 465 15.21 -37.55 6.90
C LYS A 465 16.53 -36.79 6.74
N ASP A 466 16.52 -35.67 6.02
CA ASP A 466 17.71 -34.84 5.79
C ASP A 466 17.88 -33.87 6.98
N SER A 467 18.47 -34.38 8.07
CA SER A 467 18.62 -33.64 9.33
C SER A 467 19.55 -32.44 9.20
N SER A 468 20.57 -32.52 8.34
CA SER A 468 21.55 -31.43 8.15
C SER A 468 20.94 -30.23 7.44
N LYS A 469 20.17 -30.44 6.37
CA LYS A 469 19.47 -29.34 5.68
C LYS A 469 18.34 -28.76 6.52
N LEU A 470 17.68 -29.58 7.33
CA LEU A 470 16.67 -29.12 8.28
C LEU A 470 17.30 -28.23 9.37
N GLU A 471 18.46 -28.64 9.90
CA GLU A 471 19.21 -27.87 10.89
C GLU A 471 19.73 -26.55 10.32
N GLU A 472 20.30 -26.56 9.11
CA GLU A 472 20.68 -25.34 8.39
C GLU A 472 19.48 -24.44 8.14
N PHE A 473 18.34 -25.00 7.74
CA PHE A 473 17.11 -24.24 7.51
C PHE A 473 16.59 -23.56 8.79
N ILE A 474 16.68 -24.23 9.94
CA ILE A 474 16.21 -23.72 11.23
C ILE A 474 17.21 -22.72 11.84
N LYS A 475 18.52 -22.94 11.69
CA LYS A 475 19.57 -22.12 12.31
C LYS A 475 20.00 -20.90 11.49
N THR A 476 19.97 -20.97 10.17
CA THR A 476 20.56 -19.92 9.30
C THR A 476 19.61 -18.73 9.06
N LYS A 477 18.35 -18.77 9.51
CA LYS A 477 17.34 -17.74 9.18
C LYS A 477 16.54 -17.18 10.37
N SER A 478 17.13 -17.12 11.55
CA SER A 478 16.53 -16.43 12.70
C SER A 478 16.53 -14.90 12.60
N GLU A 479 17.04 -14.29 11.51
CA GLU A 479 17.12 -12.82 11.35
C GLU A 479 16.27 -12.22 10.20
N SER A 480 15.58 -13.03 9.39
CA SER A 480 14.74 -12.51 8.30
C SER A 480 13.34 -13.06 8.44
N GLU A 481 12.37 -12.20 8.79
CA GLU A 481 10.93 -12.45 8.92
C GLU A 481 10.44 -13.61 8.05
N VAL A 482 10.37 -14.79 8.67
CA VAL A 482 9.83 -15.96 7.99
C VAL A 482 8.33 -15.95 8.25
N HIS A 483 7.53 -15.66 7.21
CA HIS A 483 6.08 -15.89 7.23
C HIS A 483 5.80 -17.40 7.16
N PHE A 484 6.13 -18.15 8.21
CA PHE A 484 5.67 -19.52 8.40
C PHE A 484 4.90 -19.61 9.70
N ASP A 485 3.92 -20.52 9.72
CA ASP A 485 3.18 -20.83 10.93
C ASP A 485 4.11 -21.64 11.85
N VAL A 486 4.77 -20.93 12.76
CA VAL A 486 5.70 -21.49 13.75
C VAL A 486 5.01 -22.54 14.60
N GLU A 487 3.71 -22.35 14.91
CA GLU A 487 2.93 -23.31 15.68
C GLU A 487 2.77 -24.64 14.92
N THR A 488 2.43 -24.57 13.64
CA THR A 488 2.32 -25.77 12.79
C THR A 488 3.68 -26.45 12.60
N ALA A 489 4.76 -25.68 12.43
CA ALA A 489 6.11 -26.25 12.36
C ALA A 489 6.52 -26.98 13.64
N ILE A 490 6.22 -26.41 14.82
CA ILE A 490 6.47 -27.07 16.11
C ILE A 490 5.66 -28.37 16.22
N LYS A 491 4.38 -28.37 15.81
CA LYS A 491 3.53 -29.58 15.81
C LYS A 491 4.10 -30.67 14.91
N VAL A 492 4.51 -30.33 13.68
CA VAL A 492 5.11 -31.27 12.72
C VAL A 492 6.40 -31.87 13.28
N LEU A 493 7.28 -31.03 13.84
CA LEU A 493 8.54 -31.50 14.42
C LEU A 493 8.33 -32.38 15.66
N ARG A 494 7.34 -32.04 16.52
CA ARG A 494 6.92 -32.86 17.66
C ARG A 494 6.39 -34.23 17.21
N GLN A 495 5.54 -34.27 16.18
CA GLN A 495 5.01 -35.52 15.62
C GLN A 495 6.11 -36.38 14.95
N ALA A 496 7.09 -35.74 14.32
CA ALA A 496 8.22 -36.41 13.69
C ALA A 496 9.31 -36.85 14.70
N GLY A 497 9.17 -36.53 15.99
CA GLY A 497 10.11 -36.92 17.05
C GLY A 497 11.36 -36.03 17.17
N TYR A 498 11.42 -34.89 16.48
CA TYR A 498 12.55 -33.95 16.53
C TYR A 498 12.36 -32.91 17.65
N TYR A 499 12.27 -33.37 18.90
CA TYR A 499 11.96 -32.51 20.06
C TYR A 499 12.98 -31.39 20.29
N SER A 500 14.28 -31.65 20.06
CA SER A 500 15.34 -30.63 20.22
C SER A 500 15.18 -29.43 19.28
N HIS A 501 14.76 -29.69 18.03
CA HIS A 501 14.54 -28.66 17.03
C HIS A 501 13.24 -27.90 17.30
N ALA A 502 12.21 -28.59 17.77
CA ALA A 502 10.95 -27.99 18.20
C ALA A 502 11.14 -27.06 19.42
N LEU A 503 11.98 -27.45 20.39
CA LEU A 503 12.34 -26.61 21.53
C LEU A 503 13.10 -25.35 21.08
N TYR A 504 14.07 -25.48 20.18
CA TYR A 504 14.83 -24.35 19.66
C TYR A 504 13.92 -23.33 18.95
N LEU A 505 12.98 -23.79 18.11
CA LEU A 505 12.00 -22.92 17.47
C LEU A 505 11.05 -22.28 18.47
N ALA A 506 10.56 -23.03 19.45
CA ALA A 506 9.66 -22.51 20.48
C ALA A 506 10.33 -21.44 21.36
N GLU A 507 11.61 -21.61 21.68
CA GLU A 507 12.40 -20.65 22.46
C GLU A 507 12.69 -19.35 21.69
N ASN A 508 13.15 -19.46 20.45
CA ASN A 508 13.50 -18.28 19.63
C ASN A 508 12.30 -17.42 19.23
N HIS A 509 11.15 -18.04 18.98
CA HIS A 509 9.93 -17.33 18.56
C HIS A 509 8.99 -16.99 19.72
N SER A 510 9.44 -17.11 20.97
CA SER A 510 8.66 -16.77 22.17
C SER A 510 7.34 -17.55 22.30
N HIS A 511 7.27 -18.77 21.78
CA HIS A 511 6.13 -19.68 21.97
C HIS A 511 6.29 -20.52 23.24
N HIS A 512 6.25 -19.83 24.38
CA HIS A 512 6.54 -20.39 25.70
C HIS A 512 5.59 -21.53 26.10
N GLU A 513 4.32 -21.47 25.69
CA GLU A 513 3.36 -22.53 25.97
C GLU A 513 3.77 -23.88 25.36
N TRP A 514 4.24 -23.87 24.11
CA TRP A 514 4.67 -25.07 23.41
C TRP A 514 5.99 -25.59 23.96
N TYR A 515 6.92 -24.69 24.29
CA TYR A 515 8.16 -25.07 24.96
C TYR A 515 7.88 -25.82 26.25
N LEU A 516 7.06 -25.25 27.14
CA LEU A 516 6.72 -25.87 28.42
C LEU A 516 5.92 -27.15 28.23
N LYS A 517 5.01 -27.21 27.25
CA LYS A 517 4.26 -28.43 26.95
C LYS A 517 5.17 -29.57 26.52
N ILE A 518 6.12 -29.32 25.61
CA ILE A 518 7.08 -30.33 25.16
C ILE A 518 7.99 -30.75 26.34
N GLN A 519 8.44 -29.78 27.14
CA GLN A 519 9.35 -30.04 28.26
C GLN A 519 8.69 -30.83 29.40
N LEU A 520 7.40 -30.55 29.70
CA LEU A 520 6.65 -31.16 30.80
C LEU A 520 5.97 -32.48 30.42
N GLU A 521 5.40 -32.59 29.21
CA GLU A 521 4.66 -33.79 28.77
C GLU A 521 5.57 -34.84 28.11
N ASP A 522 6.41 -34.43 27.15
CA ASP A 522 7.19 -35.36 26.32
C ASP A 522 8.56 -35.66 26.93
N ILE A 523 9.31 -34.62 27.31
CA ILE A 523 10.69 -34.74 27.82
C ILE A 523 10.72 -34.99 29.35
N LYS A 524 9.68 -34.54 30.06
CA LYS A 524 9.52 -34.63 31.53
C LYS A 524 10.67 -34.03 32.35
N ASN A 525 11.30 -32.97 31.84
CA ASN A 525 12.36 -32.27 32.55
C ASN A 525 11.79 -31.05 33.29
N TYR A 526 11.25 -31.30 34.48
CA TYR A 526 10.58 -30.31 35.33
C TYR A 526 11.52 -29.20 35.84
N GLN A 527 12.81 -29.49 36.01
CA GLN A 527 13.80 -28.51 36.49
C GLN A 527 14.09 -27.43 35.44
N GLU A 528 14.37 -27.84 34.20
CA GLU A 528 14.60 -26.86 33.12
C GLU A 528 13.32 -26.11 32.75
N ALA A 529 12.14 -26.74 32.87
CA ALA A 529 10.87 -26.05 32.69
C ALA A 529 10.67 -24.94 33.73
N LEU A 530 10.96 -25.20 35.01
CA LEU A 530 10.88 -24.18 36.07
C LEU A 530 11.93 -23.07 35.87
N ARG A 531 13.17 -23.45 35.50
CA ARG A 531 14.23 -22.48 35.17
C ARG A 531 13.84 -21.60 34.00
N TYR A 532 13.19 -22.17 32.98
CA TYR A 532 12.71 -21.43 31.82
C TYR A 532 11.61 -20.44 32.22
N ILE A 533 10.62 -20.86 33.03
CA ILE A 533 9.58 -19.96 33.56
C ILE A 533 10.20 -18.78 34.31
N GLY A 534 11.22 -19.03 35.14
CA GLY A 534 11.94 -17.98 35.86
C GLY A 534 12.81 -17.04 35.00
N LYS A 535 12.98 -17.32 33.70
CA LYS A 535 13.60 -16.41 32.73
C LYS A 535 12.58 -15.55 31.98
N LEU A 536 11.31 -15.92 32.00
CA LEU A 536 10.27 -15.24 31.23
C LEU A 536 9.92 -13.87 31.83
N PRO A 537 9.41 -12.93 31.01
CA PRO A 537 8.78 -11.72 31.51
C PRO A 537 7.64 -12.02 32.50
N PHE A 538 7.40 -11.09 33.42
CA PHE A 538 6.46 -11.23 34.54
C PHE A 538 5.09 -11.79 34.13
N GLU A 539 4.40 -11.19 33.15
CA GLU A 539 3.05 -11.59 32.71
C GLU A 539 3.00 -13.05 32.22
N GLN A 540 4.04 -13.47 31.50
CA GLN A 540 4.12 -14.82 30.95
C GLN A 540 4.52 -15.83 32.02
N ALA A 541 5.40 -15.46 32.95
CA ALA A 541 5.73 -16.30 34.09
C ALA A 541 4.50 -16.53 34.97
N GLU A 542 3.70 -15.48 35.23
CA GLU A 542 2.47 -15.54 35.99
C GLU A 542 1.43 -16.50 35.36
N SER A 543 1.13 -16.31 34.07
CA SER A 543 0.18 -17.13 33.33
C SER A 543 0.60 -18.61 33.26
N ASN A 544 1.89 -18.88 32.99
CA ASN A 544 2.41 -20.24 32.95
C ASN A 544 2.42 -20.92 34.33
N MET A 545 2.67 -20.16 35.41
CA MET A 545 2.58 -20.66 36.78
C MET A 545 1.14 -21.00 37.17
N LYS A 546 0.13 -20.24 36.73
CA LYS A 546 -1.28 -20.60 36.95
C LYS A 546 -1.66 -21.93 36.30
N ARG A 547 -1.11 -22.20 35.09
CA ARG A 547 -1.44 -23.39 34.29
C ARG A 547 -0.67 -24.64 34.71
N TYR A 548 0.64 -24.52 34.90
CA TYR A 548 1.54 -25.66 35.17
C TYR A 548 1.99 -25.75 36.63
N GLY A 549 1.72 -24.73 37.45
CA GLY A 549 2.19 -24.67 38.84
C GLY A 549 1.71 -25.82 39.72
N LYS A 550 0.52 -26.39 39.48
CA LYS A 550 0.06 -27.59 40.20
C LYS A 550 0.92 -28.83 39.93
N ILE A 551 1.35 -29.01 38.68
CA ILE A 551 2.22 -30.12 38.27
C ILE A 551 3.62 -29.92 38.85
N LEU A 552 4.14 -28.70 38.76
CA LEU A 552 5.44 -28.33 39.32
C LEU A 552 5.46 -28.46 40.85
N MET A 553 4.40 -28.02 41.54
CA MET A 553 4.24 -28.14 43.00
C MET A 553 4.13 -29.60 43.47
N HIS A 554 3.63 -30.50 42.62
CA HIS A 554 3.58 -31.92 42.93
C HIS A 554 4.96 -32.59 42.85
N HIS A 555 5.78 -32.22 41.85
CA HIS A 555 7.08 -32.86 41.61
C HIS A 555 8.27 -32.15 42.28
N ILE A 556 8.23 -30.82 42.39
CA ILE A 556 9.31 -29.97 42.93
C ILE A 556 8.71 -28.84 43.82
N PRO A 557 8.18 -29.16 45.01
CA PRO A 557 7.46 -28.20 45.85
C PRO A 557 8.34 -27.02 46.31
N GLU A 558 9.53 -27.28 46.84
CA GLU A 558 10.40 -26.24 47.44
C GLU A 558 10.82 -25.17 46.42
N GLN A 559 11.30 -25.59 45.24
CA GLN A 559 11.75 -24.65 44.19
C GLN A 559 10.56 -23.89 43.59
N THR A 560 9.39 -24.53 43.50
CA THR A 560 8.15 -23.89 43.03
C THR A 560 7.67 -22.82 44.02
N THR A 561 7.73 -23.10 45.33
CA THR A 561 7.42 -22.10 46.38
C THR A 561 8.37 -20.91 46.31
N GLN A 562 9.67 -21.13 46.09
CA GLN A 562 10.65 -20.05 45.95
C GLN A 562 10.35 -19.15 44.75
N LEU A 563 10.01 -19.73 43.60
CA LEU A 563 9.64 -18.95 42.42
C LEU A 563 8.34 -18.16 42.64
N LEU A 564 7.35 -18.75 43.31
CA LEU A 564 6.09 -18.06 43.66
C LEU A 564 6.31 -16.91 44.65
N LYS A 565 7.20 -17.07 45.64
CA LYS A 565 7.63 -15.99 46.55
C LYS A 565 8.27 -14.84 45.77
N GLY A 566 9.15 -15.15 44.80
CA GLY A 566 9.77 -14.15 43.93
C GLY A 566 8.76 -13.45 43.01
N LEU A 567 7.82 -14.18 42.43
CA LEU A 567 6.76 -13.62 41.56
C LEU A 567 5.83 -12.64 42.28
N CYS A 568 5.62 -12.81 43.58
CA CYS A 568 4.71 -11.97 44.36
C CYS A 568 5.42 -10.81 45.08
N THR A 569 6.76 -10.79 45.16
CA THR A 569 7.54 -9.75 45.85
C THR A 569 8.27 -8.87 44.84
N ASP A 570 9.47 -9.28 44.43
CA ASP A 570 10.36 -8.56 43.52
C ASP A 570 10.89 -9.50 42.43
N TYR A 571 10.03 -9.82 41.46
CA TYR A 571 10.40 -10.73 40.38
C TYR A 571 11.44 -10.07 39.45
N ARG A 572 12.64 -10.63 39.44
CA ARG A 572 13.65 -10.31 38.43
C ARG A 572 13.87 -11.55 37.56
N PRO A 573 13.61 -11.49 36.24
CA PRO A 573 13.92 -12.60 35.37
C PRO A 573 15.43 -12.90 35.46
N ASN A 574 15.78 -14.18 35.61
CA ASN A 574 17.18 -14.63 35.66
C ASN A 574 17.85 -14.47 34.28
N LEU A 575 18.11 -13.23 33.88
CA LEU A 575 18.84 -12.85 32.67
C LEU A 575 20.26 -12.48 33.09
N GLU A 576 21.22 -13.36 32.79
CA GLU A 576 22.63 -12.98 32.80
C GLU A 576 22.84 -11.86 31.76
N GLY A 577 22.95 -10.63 32.23
CA GLY A 577 23.51 -9.52 31.45
C GLY A 577 22.57 -8.81 30.48
N ARG A 578 21.66 -7.97 30.96
CA ARG A 578 21.29 -6.72 30.27
C ARG A 578 20.82 -5.68 31.28
N GLY A 579 21.51 -4.54 31.27
CA GLY A 579 21.52 -3.56 32.34
C GLY A 579 20.23 -2.79 32.58
N ASP A 580 20.18 -2.25 33.80
CA ASP A 580 19.42 -1.11 34.30
C ASP A 580 18.53 -0.42 33.28
N LYS A 581 17.29 -0.89 33.20
CA LYS A 581 16.14 -0.03 32.93
C LYS A 581 15.15 -0.27 34.06
N GLU A 582 14.75 0.79 34.74
CA GLU A 582 13.72 0.79 35.77
C GLU A 582 12.45 0.12 35.20
N VAL A 583 12.25 -1.17 35.51
CA VAL A 583 11.03 -1.90 35.16
C VAL A 583 10.04 -1.63 36.30
N PRO A 584 8.78 -1.24 36.02
CA PRO A 584 7.77 -1.06 37.05
C PRO A 584 7.66 -2.32 37.92
N GLU A 585 7.53 -2.16 39.24
CA GLU A 585 7.30 -3.24 40.20
C GLU A 585 5.97 -3.94 39.89
N CYS A 586 5.97 -4.87 38.95
CA CYS A 586 4.82 -5.72 38.67
C CYS A 586 4.82 -6.86 39.69
N ARG A 587 3.79 -6.88 40.54
CA ARG A 587 3.57 -7.92 41.56
C ARG A 587 2.34 -8.74 41.21
N ALA A 588 2.46 -10.06 41.27
CA ALA A 588 1.35 -10.94 40.93
C ALA A 588 0.36 -11.02 42.10
N ASN A 589 -0.92 -11.25 41.79
CA ASN A 589 -1.93 -11.40 42.83
C ASN A 589 -1.70 -12.72 43.58
N SER A 590 -1.19 -12.60 44.80
CA SER A 590 -0.81 -13.74 45.65
C SER A 590 -2.02 -14.57 46.11
N GLU A 591 -3.25 -14.05 46.04
CA GLU A 591 -4.49 -14.82 46.31
C GLU A 591 -4.75 -15.89 45.23
N GLU A 592 -4.43 -15.60 43.98
CA GLU A 592 -4.73 -16.50 42.85
C GLU A 592 -3.86 -17.77 42.84
N PHE A 593 -2.74 -17.74 43.57
CA PHE A 593 -1.83 -18.88 43.69
C PHE A 593 -2.14 -19.78 44.89
N ILE A 594 -3.02 -19.37 45.81
CA ILE A 594 -3.43 -20.19 46.97
C ILE A 594 -3.92 -21.60 46.55
N PRO A 595 -4.74 -21.77 45.49
CA PRO A 595 -5.20 -23.10 45.05
C PRO A 595 -4.09 -24.03 44.54
N ILE A 596 -2.90 -23.51 44.23
CA ILE A 596 -1.75 -24.33 43.80
C ILE A 596 -1.19 -25.14 44.97
N PHE A 597 -1.30 -24.61 46.19
CA PHE A 597 -0.77 -25.24 47.40
C PHE A 597 -1.77 -26.19 48.09
N ALA A 598 -2.91 -26.53 47.47
CA ALA A 598 -4.01 -27.28 48.09
C ALA A 598 -3.60 -28.59 48.80
N ASN A 599 -2.52 -29.23 48.33
CA ASN A 599 -2.00 -30.49 48.91
C ASN A 599 -0.74 -30.30 49.79
N ASN A 600 -0.28 -29.06 49.99
CA ASN A 600 0.97 -28.74 50.69
C ASN A 600 0.76 -27.58 51.70
N PRO A 601 0.15 -27.84 52.87
CA PRO A 601 -0.18 -26.81 53.86
C PRO A 601 1.05 -26.14 54.49
N ARG A 602 2.18 -26.84 54.54
CA ARG A 602 3.45 -26.30 55.06
C ARG A 602 4.03 -25.22 54.14
N GLU A 603 4.04 -25.48 52.85
CA GLU A 603 4.50 -24.53 51.84
C GLU A 603 3.53 -23.34 51.70
N LEU A 604 2.22 -23.59 51.84
CA LEU A 604 1.21 -22.53 51.89
C LEU A 604 1.45 -21.59 53.07
N LYS A 605 1.66 -22.13 54.28
CA LYS A 605 1.96 -21.32 55.46
C LYS A 605 3.22 -20.48 55.25
N ALA A 606 4.31 -21.11 54.77
CA ALA A 606 5.57 -20.43 54.51
C ALA A 606 5.48 -19.36 53.40
N PHE A 607 4.53 -19.50 52.47
CA PHE A 607 4.20 -18.49 51.46
C PHE A 607 3.42 -17.32 52.06
N LEU A 608 2.32 -17.59 52.78
CA LEU A 608 1.46 -16.56 53.38
C LEU A 608 2.19 -15.74 54.46
N GLU A 609 3.04 -16.37 55.29
CA GLU A 609 3.87 -15.67 56.27
C GLU A 609 4.86 -14.72 55.58
N HIS A 610 5.53 -15.18 54.53
CA HIS A 610 6.44 -14.36 53.75
C HIS A 610 5.72 -13.17 53.08
N MET A 611 4.51 -13.37 52.55
CA MET A 611 3.71 -12.28 51.99
C MET A 611 3.29 -11.26 53.05
N SER A 612 2.96 -11.73 54.27
CA SER A 612 2.59 -10.84 55.38
C SER A 612 3.75 -9.98 55.89
N GLU A 613 4.99 -10.47 55.80
CA GLU A 613 6.19 -9.75 56.23
C GLU A 613 6.69 -8.76 55.18
N VAL A 614 6.68 -9.16 53.91
CA VAL A 614 7.28 -8.37 52.82
C VAL A 614 6.32 -7.35 52.25
N GLN A 615 5.01 -7.67 52.16
CA GLN A 615 4.02 -6.79 51.55
C GLN A 615 2.83 -6.54 52.49
N PRO A 616 2.84 -5.41 53.21
CA PRO A 616 1.74 -5.04 54.08
C PRO A 616 0.44 -4.78 53.30
N ASP A 617 0.53 -4.34 52.04
CA ASP A 617 -0.61 -4.05 51.16
C ASP A 617 -1.11 -5.28 50.37
N SER A 618 -0.86 -6.48 50.90
CA SER A 618 -1.35 -7.73 50.31
C SER A 618 -2.88 -7.80 50.20
N PRO A 619 -3.43 -8.56 49.24
CA PRO A 619 -4.88 -8.80 49.11
C PRO A 619 -5.51 -9.34 50.39
N GLN A 620 -6.77 -8.94 50.67
CA GLN A 620 -7.51 -9.38 51.86
C GLN A 620 -7.63 -10.92 51.95
N GLY A 621 -7.75 -11.62 50.81
CA GLY A 621 -7.87 -13.08 50.78
C GLY A 621 -6.68 -13.81 51.42
N ILE A 622 -5.48 -13.22 51.43
CA ILE A 622 -4.30 -13.77 52.13
C ILE A 622 -4.46 -13.65 53.64
N TYR A 623 -4.92 -12.49 54.11
CA TYR A 623 -5.17 -12.25 55.53
C TYR A 623 -6.36 -13.08 56.02
N ASP A 624 -7.41 -13.24 55.21
CA ASP A 624 -8.55 -14.11 55.49
C ASP A 624 -8.12 -15.58 55.59
N THR A 625 -7.37 -16.08 54.60
CA THR A 625 -6.87 -17.48 54.60
C THR A 625 -5.85 -17.70 55.73
N LEU A 626 -5.00 -16.71 56.04
CA LEU A 626 -4.07 -16.77 57.15
C LEU A 626 -4.81 -16.73 58.50
N LEU A 627 -5.85 -15.91 58.63
CA LEU A 627 -6.71 -15.85 59.82
C LEU A 627 -7.48 -17.17 59.98
N GLU A 628 -8.03 -17.73 58.91
CA GLU A 628 -8.69 -19.03 58.91
C GLU A 628 -7.71 -20.13 59.35
N LEU A 629 -6.50 -20.18 58.78
CA LEU A 629 -5.46 -21.14 59.20
C LEU A 629 -5.06 -20.94 60.66
N ARG A 630 -4.96 -19.70 61.15
CA ARG A 630 -4.62 -19.39 62.56
C ARG A 630 -5.76 -19.74 63.53
N LEU A 631 -7.01 -19.43 63.19
CA LEU A 631 -8.20 -19.76 63.97
C LEU A 631 -8.47 -21.26 63.96
N GLN A 632 -8.25 -21.94 62.83
CA GLN A 632 -8.33 -23.38 62.73
C GLN A 632 -7.26 -24.04 63.61
N ASN A 633 -6.01 -23.57 63.55
CA ASN A 633 -4.95 -24.04 64.46
C ASN A 633 -5.29 -23.76 65.93
N TRP A 634 -5.82 -22.59 66.26
CA TRP A 634 -6.24 -22.23 67.63
C TRP A 634 -7.42 -23.08 68.15
N ALA A 635 -8.39 -23.39 67.28
CA ALA A 635 -9.55 -24.21 67.62
C ALA A 635 -9.18 -25.68 67.82
N HIS A 636 -8.19 -26.19 67.07
CA HIS A 636 -7.73 -27.58 67.16
C HIS A 636 -6.64 -27.79 68.23
N GLU A 637 -6.00 -26.72 68.71
CA GLU A 637 -4.96 -26.78 69.73
C GLU A 637 -5.53 -27.07 71.12
N LYS A 638 -4.93 -28.04 71.83
CA LYS A 638 -5.37 -28.50 73.16
C LYS A 638 -4.48 -27.96 74.28
N ASP A 639 -3.27 -27.52 73.97
CA ASP A 639 -2.34 -26.96 74.95
C ASP A 639 -2.73 -25.50 75.29
N PRO A 640 -3.05 -25.18 76.56
CA PRO A 640 -3.45 -23.84 76.97
C PRO A 640 -2.37 -22.76 76.72
N GLN A 641 -1.08 -23.09 76.84
CA GLN A 641 0.00 -22.10 76.62
C GLN A 641 0.20 -21.79 75.14
N VAL A 642 0.07 -22.79 74.27
CA VAL A 642 0.16 -22.61 72.81
C VAL A 642 -1.11 -21.94 72.30
N LYS A 643 -2.27 -22.28 72.86
CA LYS A 643 -3.55 -21.67 72.54
C LYS A 643 -3.59 -20.18 72.89
N GLU A 644 -3.01 -19.77 74.01
CA GLU A 644 -2.90 -18.35 74.38
C GLU A 644 -1.95 -17.58 73.45
N LYS A 645 -0.87 -18.19 72.98
CA LYS A 645 0.01 -17.62 71.95
C LYS A 645 -0.70 -17.45 70.61
N LEU A 646 -1.38 -18.48 70.14
CA LEU A 646 -2.19 -18.43 68.92
C LEU A 646 -3.34 -17.42 69.03
N HIS A 647 -3.94 -17.29 70.22
CA HIS A 647 -4.94 -16.27 70.53
C HIS A 647 -4.36 -14.85 70.40
N ALA A 648 -3.21 -14.60 71.01
CA ALA A 648 -2.52 -13.32 70.91
C ALA A 648 -2.10 -12.99 69.46
N GLU A 649 -1.65 -13.99 68.70
CA GLU A 649 -1.29 -13.85 67.28
C GLU A 649 -2.52 -13.56 66.38
N ALA A 650 -3.67 -14.16 66.67
CA ALA A 650 -4.93 -13.90 65.98
C ALA A 650 -5.48 -12.50 66.31
N ILE A 651 -5.46 -12.09 67.58
CA ILE A 651 -5.83 -10.73 68.00
C ILE A 651 -4.89 -9.70 67.38
N SER A 652 -3.57 -9.96 67.38
CA SER A 652 -2.58 -9.07 66.80
C SER A 652 -2.84 -8.88 65.30
N LEU A 653 -3.22 -9.95 64.58
CA LEU A 653 -3.59 -9.86 63.18
C LEU A 653 -4.87 -9.03 62.98
N LEU A 654 -5.90 -9.22 63.82
CA LEU A 654 -7.14 -8.41 63.76
C LEU A 654 -6.88 -6.93 64.08
N LYS A 655 -6.06 -6.64 65.09
CA LYS A 655 -5.69 -5.27 65.52
C LYS A 655 -4.69 -4.58 64.61
N SER A 656 -4.11 -5.28 63.64
CA SER A 656 -3.15 -4.71 62.67
C SER A 656 -3.77 -3.67 61.72
N GLY A 657 -5.08 -3.43 61.82
CA GLY A 657 -5.82 -2.47 60.99
C GLY A 657 -6.10 -2.96 59.57
N ARG A 658 -5.75 -4.22 59.25
CA ARG A 658 -5.85 -4.79 57.90
C ARG A 658 -7.28 -5.16 57.49
N PHE A 659 -8.18 -5.40 58.44
CA PHE A 659 -9.59 -5.78 58.18
C PHE A 659 -10.57 -4.60 58.14
N CYS A 660 -10.08 -3.35 58.14
CA CYS A 660 -10.92 -2.14 58.27
C CYS A 660 -11.91 -1.94 57.11
N ASN A 661 -11.60 -2.42 55.90
CA ASN A 661 -12.40 -2.23 54.70
C ASN A 661 -13.34 -3.40 54.37
N VAL A 662 -13.01 -4.62 54.80
CA VAL A 662 -13.74 -5.86 54.48
C VAL A 662 -13.87 -6.72 55.75
N PHE A 663 -14.68 -6.27 56.71
CA PHE A 663 -14.79 -6.92 58.02
C PHE A 663 -15.83 -8.06 58.05
N ASP A 664 -16.72 -8.20 57.04
CA ASP A 664 -17.80 -9.21 57.04
C ASP A 664 -17.28 -10.66 57.09
N LYS A 665 -16.25 -10.98 56.30
CA LYS A 665 -15.65 -12.32 56.28
C LYS A 665 -14.89 -12.60 57.58
N ALA A 666 -14.10 -11.65 58.06
CA ALA A 666 -13.42 -11.76 59.35
C ALA A 666 -14.41 -11.93 60.51
N LEU A 667 -15.57 -11.25 60.45
CA LEU A 667 -16.66 -11.37 61.41
C LEU A 667 -17.28 -12.78 61.37
N VAL A 668 -17.56 -13.31 60.17
CA VAL A 668 -18.06 -14.68 60.01
C VAL A 668 -17.05 -15.70 60.54
N LEU A 669 -15.76 -15.56 60.21
CA LEU A 669 -14.71 -16.45 60.72
C LEU A 669 -14.60 -16.39 62.25
N CYS A 670 -14.69 -15.19 62.84
CA CYS A 670 -14.69 -15.02 64.29
C CYS A 670 -15.95 -15.61 64.94
N GLN A 671 -17.13 -15.43 64.34
CA GLN A 671 -18.39 -16.01 64.83
C GLN A 671 -18.44 -17.52 64.70
N MET A 672 -17.92 -18.08 63.60
CA MET A 672 -17.84 -19.54 63.38
C MET A 672 -16.94 -20.25 64.39
N HIS A 673 -15.92 -19.56 64.91
CA HIS A 673 -14.98 -20.08 65.90
C HIS A 673 -15.22 -19.56 67.33
N ASP A 674 -16.36 -18.94 67.62
CA ASP A 674 -16.75 -18.37 68.93
C ASP A 674 -15.74 -17.36 69.54
N PHE A 675 -15.16 -16.50 68.70
CA PHE A 675 -14.12 -15.54 69.08
C PHE A 675 -14.69 -14.15 69.45
N GLN A 676 -15.12 -14.00 70.71
CA GLN A 676 -15.88 -12.84 71.22
C GLN A 676 -15.15 -11.48 71.11
N ASP A 677 -13.87 -11.43 71.49
CA ASP A 677 -13.08 -10.20 71.47
C ASP A 677 -12.87 -9.65 70.05
N GLY A 678 -12.80 -10.54 69.05
CA GLY A 678 -12.74 -10.14 67.65
C GLY A 678 -14.06 -9.58 67.13
N VAL A 679 -15.21 -10.13 67.54
CA VAL A 679 -16.53 -9.67 67.10
C VAL A 679 -16.82 -8.24 67.57
N LEU A 680 -16.57 -7.93 68.84
CA LEU A 680 -16.76 -6.58 69.38
C LEU A 680 -15.84 -5.56 68.72
N TYR A 681 -14.57 -5.92 68.53
CA TYR A 681 -13.61 -5.07 67.83
C TYR A 681 -14.04 -4.78 66.39
N LEU A 682 -14.54 -5.78 65.66
CA LEU A 682 -14.99 -5.60 64.27
C LEU A 682 -16.26 -4.74 64.18
N TYR A 683 -17.21 -4.85 65.13
CA TYR A 683 -18.39 -3.97 65.17
C TYR A 683 -18.03 -2.51 65.40
N GLU A 684 -17.08 -2.23 66.31
CA GLU A 684 -16.58 -0.87 66.56
C GLU A 684 -15.89 -0.28 65.33
N GLN A 685 -15.08 -1.06 64.62
CA GLN A 685 -14.42 -0.62 63.38
C GLN A 685 -15.42 -0.39 62.24
N GLY A 686 -16.43 -1.25 62.11
CA GLY A 686 -17.44 -1.18 61.04
C GLY A 686 -18.45 -0.03 61.17
N LYS A 687 -18.37 0.81 62.22
CA LYS A 687 -19.35 1.87 62.55
C LYS A 687 -20.80 1.37 62.58
N LEU A 688 -21.00 0.08 62.85
CA LEU A 688 -22.32 -0.53 62.97
C LEU A 688 -22.91 -0.20 64.35
N PHE A 689 -23.08 1.09 64.64
CA PHE A 689 -23.50 1.58 65.94
C PHE A 689 -24.87 1.04 66.35
N GLN A 690 -25.76 0.79 65.39
CA GLN A 690 -27.05 0.15 65.64
C GLN A 690 -26.91 -1.31 66.08
N GLN A 691 -25.91 -2.06 65.55
CA GLN A 691 -25.66 -3.46 65.95
C GLN A 691 -24.93 -3.53 67.29
N ILE A 692 -24.02 -2.59 67.57
CA ILE A 692 -23.43 -2.39 68.90
C ILE A 692 -24.55 -2.07 69.91
N MET A 693 -25.44 -1.15 69.55
CA MET A 693 -26.60 -0.79 70.37
C MET A 693 -27.53 -1.98 70.57
N HIS A 694 -27.80 -2.78 69.53
CA HIS A 694 -28.61 -4.00 69.63
C HIS A 694 -27.94 -5.08 70.50
N TYR A 695 -26.63 -5.28 70.38
CA TYR A 695 -25.85 -6.18 71.24
C TYR A 695 -25.97 -5.76 72.71
N HIS A 696 -25.73 -4.48 73.03
CA HIS A 696 -25.89 -3.97 74.39
C HIS A 696 -27.34 -3.95 74.87
N MET A 697 -28.32 -3.78 73.98
CA MET A 697 -29.76 -3.88 74.28
C MET A 697 -30.19 -5.32 74.59
N GLN A 698 -29.68 -6.31 73.84
CA GLN A 698 -29.91 -7.74 74.09
C GLN A 698 -29.28 -8.19 75.42
N HIS A 699 -28.18 -7.56 75.82
CA HIS A 699 -27.49 -7.82 77.09
C HIS A 699 -27.91 -6.87 78.24
N GLU A 700 -28.98 -6.07 78.07
CA GLU A 700 -29.59 -5.17 79.08
C GLU A 700 -28.67 -4.09 79.70
N GLN A 701 -27.75 -3.53 78.92
CA GLN A 701 -26.77 -2.55 79.41
C GLN A 701 -27.19 -1.07 79.15
N TYR A 702 -28.18 -0.54 79.89
CA TYR A 702 -28.77 0.80 79.67
C TYR A 702 -27.79 1.99 79.64
N ARG A 703 -26.78 1.97 80.53
CA ARG A 703 -25.76 3.03 80.61
C ARG A 703 -24.86 3.07 79.37
N GLN A 704 -24.62 1.91 78.76
CA GLN A 704 -23.80 1.80 77.57
C GLN A 704 -24.57 2.25 76.32
N VAL A 705 -25.91 2.07 76.28
CA VAL A 705 -26.77 2.59 75.20
C VAL A 705 -26.70 4.12 75.09
N ILE A 706 -26.80 4.83 76.22
CA ILE A 706 -26.68 6.30 76.21
C ILE A 706 -25.26 6.73 75.90
N ALA A 707 -24.26 6.04 76.44
CA ALA A 707 -22.86 6.33 76.09
C ALA A 707 -22.58 6.13 74.59
N VAL A 708 -23.24 5.17 73.94
CA VAL A 708 -23.18 4.97 72.48
C VAL A 708 -23.89 6.13 71.76
N CYS A 709 -25.07 6.57 72.21
CA CYS A 709 -25.77 7.73 71.65
C CYS A 709 -25.00 9.05 71.84
N GLU A 710 -24.32 9.25 72.97
CA GLU A 710 -23.52 10.44 73.23
C GLU A 710 -22.23 10.46 72.40
N ARG A 711 -21.56 9.31 72.24
CA ARG A 711 -20.33 9.20 71.44
C ARG A 711 -20.59 9.22 69.93
N HIS A 712 -21.69 8.61 69.49
CA HIS A 712 -21.94 8.35 68.06
C HIS A 712 -23.20 9.04 67.50
N GLY A 713 -24.02 9.67 68.33
CA GLY A 713 -25.28 10.31 67.92
C GLY A 713 -25.13 11.67 67.22
N GLU A 714 -23.92 12.22 67.11
CA GLU A 714 -23.65 13.31 66.16
C GLU A 714 -23.51 12.80 64.71
N GLN A 715 -23.10 11.55 64.55
CA GLN A 715 -22.82 10.94 63.25
C GLN A 715 -24.09 10.31 62.65
N ASP A 716 -24.96 9.74 63.50
CA ASP A 716 -26.25 9.20 63.08
C ASP A 716 -27.39 9.74 63.97
N PRO A 717 -28.16 10.74 63.48
CA PRO A 717 -29.30 11.28 64.20
C PRO A 717 -30.42 10.26 64.47
N SER A 718 -30.47 9.15 63.71
CA SER A 718 -31.48 8.10 63.90
C SER A 718 -31.25 7.28 65.17
N LEU A 719 -30.03 7.29 65.74
CA LEU A 719 -29.76 6.69 67.04
C LEU A 719 -30.55 7.37 68.16
N TRP A 720 -30.79 8.68 68.06
CA TRP A 720 -31.65 9.41 69.00
C TRP A 720 -33.12 9.05 68.83
N GLU A 721 -33.57 8.76 67.61
CA GLU A 721 -34.93 8.29 67.34
C GLU A 721 -35.14 6.85 67.84
N GLN A 722 -34.17 5.96 67.63
CA GLN A 722 -34.19 4.58 68.12
C GLN A 722 -34.08 4.52 69.65
N ALA A 723 -33.24 5.37 70.24
CA ALA A 723 -33.18 5.55 71.69
C ALA A 723 -34.52 6.09 72.23
N LEU A 724 -35.10 7.11 71.60
CA LEU A 724 -36.42 7.63 71.98
C LEU A 724 -37.51 6.56 71.85
N SER A 725 -37.49 5.75 70.79
CA SER A 725 -38.45 4.66 70.58
C SER A 725 -38.25 3.52 71.59
N TYR A 726 -37.01 3.17 71.93
CA TYR A 726 -36.68 2.17 72.95
C TYR A 726 -37.13 2.62 74.34
N PHE A 727 -36.80 3.85 74.73
CA PHE A 727 -37.24 4.44 76.00
C PHE A 727 -38.75 4.74 76.02
N ALA A 728 -39.39 5.00 74.88
CA ALA A 728 -40.85 5.16 74.78
C ALA A 728 -41.62 3.85 74.94
N ARG A 729 -41.00 2.69 74.69
CA ARG A 729 -41.62 1.36 74.81
C ARG A 729 -41.47 0.72 76.20
N LYS A 730 -40.60 1.23 77.05
CA LYS A 730 -40.34 0.69 78.40
C LYS A 730 -41.19 1.44 79.43
N GLU A 731 -41.78 0.69 80.37
CA GLU A 731 -42.72 1.21 81.39
C GLU A 731 -42.03 1.74 82.68
N GLU A 732 -40.70 1.62 82.78
CA GLU A 732 -39.93 2.11 83.94
C GLU A 732 -39.55 3.60 83.80
N ASP A 733 -39.26 4.29 84.93
CA ASP A 733 -38.97 5.73 85.04
C ASP A 733 -37.76 6.19 84.16
N CYS A 734 -37.96 6.30 82.85
CA CYS A 734 -36.97 6.76 81.88
C CYS A 734 -37.05 8.29 81.62
N LYS A 735 -37.68 9.06 82.53
CA LYS A 735 -37.98 10.49 82.34
C LYS A 735 -36.74 11.34 82.09
N GLU A 736 -35.65 11.05 82.79
CA GLU A 736 -34.37 11.76 82.65
C GLU A 736 -33.74 11.51 81.28
N TYR A 737 -33.81 10.26 80.80
CA TYR A 737 -33.27 9.86 79.51
C TYR A 737 -34.12 10.40 78.34
N VAL A 738 -35.45 10.45 78.47
CA VAL A 738 -36.35 11.03 77.45
C VAL A 738 -36.19 12.56 77.34
N ALA A 739 -36.05 13.27 78.46
CA ALA A 739 -35.85 14.72 78.45
C ALA A 739 -34.50 15.11 77.82
N ALA A 740 -33.43 14.34 78.10
CA ALA A 740 -32.13 14.52 77.46
C ALA A 740 -32.24 14.35 75.93
N VAL A 741 -32.92 13.30 75.47
CA VAL A 741 -33.11 13.03 74.03
C VAL A 741 -33.92 14.14 73.35
N LEU A 742 -35.01 14.65 73.95
CA LEU A 742 -35.87 15.69 73.37
C LEU A 742 -35.19 17.05 73.19
N LYS A 743 -34.37 17.46 74.15
CA LYS A 743 -33.59 18.70 74.06
C LYS A 743 -32.59 18.67 72.89
N HIS A 744 -32.02 17.51 72.60
CA HIS A 744 -31.14 17.32 71.45
C HIS A 744 -31.90 17.31 70.12
N ILE A 745 -33.13 16.79 70.08
CA ILE A 745 -34.00 16.82 68.90
C ILE A 745 -34.43 18.25 68.53
N GLU A 746 -34.76 19.09 69.53
CA GLU A 746 -35.17 20.48 69.32
C GLU A 746 -34.04 21.34 68.71
N ASN A 747 -32.86 21.31 69.31
CA ASN A 747 -31.72 22.11 68.87
C ASN A 747 -31.29 21.79 67.43
N LYS A 748 -31.41 20.52 67.03
CA LYS A 748 -31.00 20.04 65.71
C LYS A 748 -32.16 19.94 64.70
N ASN A 749 -33.39 20.33 65.06
CA ASN A 749 -34.60 20.20 64.23
C ASN A 749 -34.76 18.81 63.59
N LEU A 750 -34.45 17.75 64.34
CA LEU A 750 -34.32 16.39 63.77
C LEU A 750 -35.66 15.77 63.38
N MET A 751 -36.74 16.12 64.09
CA MET A 751 -38.07 15.58 63.81
C MET A 751 -39.13 16.69 63.68
N PRO A 752 -40.11 16.52 62.77
CA PRO A 752 -41.30 17.36 62.74
C PRO A 752 -42.05 17.31 64.08
N PRO A 753 -42.64 18.42 64.52
CA PRO A 753 -43.34 18.44 65.80
C PRO A 753 -44.49 17.44 65.93
N LEU A 754 -45.13 17.12 64.80
CA LEU A 754 -46.17 16.09 64.72
C LEU A 754 -45.62 14.68 65.01
N LEU A 755 -44.41 14.38 64.52
CA LEU A 755 -43.78 13.07 64.66
C LEU A 755 -43.36 12.83 66.11
N VAL A 756 -42.74 13.82 66.76
CA VAL A 756 -42.36 13.75 68.18
C VAL A 756 -43.56 13.43 69.08
N VAL A 757 -44.70 14.08 68.82
CA VAL A 757 -45.94 13.83 69.56
C VAL A 757 -46.45 12.41 69.28
N GLN A 758 -46.37 11.93 68.04
CA GLN A 758 -46.80 10.57 67.68
C GLN A 758 -45.92 9.48 68.32
N THR A 759 -44.60 9.65 68.38
CA THR A 759 -43.68 8.66 68.97
C THR A 759 -43.86 8.57 70.49
N LEU A 760 -44.07 9.71 71.16
CA LEU A 760 -44.32 9.77 72.61
C LEU A 760 -45.74 9.35 73.00
N ALA A 761 -46.72 9.48 72.08
CA ALA A 761 -48.09 9.04 72.31
C ALA A 761 -48.22 7.52 72.54
N HIS A 762 -47.21 6.74 72.16
CA HIS A 762 -47.16 5.30 72.42
C HIS A 762 -46.78 4.96 73.87
N ASN A 763 -46.38 5.95 74.69
CA ASN A 763 -46.03 5.78 76.09
C ASN A 763 -47.16 6.30 77.01
N SER A 764 -47.66 5.45 77.91
CA SER A 764 -48.73 5.78 78.88
C SER A 764 -48.26 6.69 80.03
N THR A 765 -46.94 6.91 80.17
CA THR A 765 -46.33 7.63 81.30
C THR A 765 -45.86 9.06 80.98
N ALA A 766 -45.96 9.51 79.72
CA ALA A 766 -45.50 10.83 79.29
C ALA A 766 -46.57 11.91 79.49
N THR A 767 -46.31 12.91 80.34
CA THR A 767 -47.22 14.05 80.55
C THR A 767 -47.00 15.16 79.51
N LEU A 768 -48.09 15.82 79.09
CA LEU A 768 -48.09 16.91 78.09
C LEU A 768 -47.21 18.12 78.48
N SER A 769 -46.81 18.19 79.76
CA SER A 769 -45.83 19.15 80.29
C SER A 769 -44.46 19.07 79.61
N VAL A 770 -44.04 17.90 79.14
CA VAL A 770 -42.71 17.69 78.56
C VAL A 770 -42.60 18.24 77.12
N ILE A 771 -43.73 18.42 76.41
CA ILE A 771 -43.76 18.77 74.97
C ILE A 771 -44.32 20.19 74.71
N ARG A 772 -45.03 20.80 75.68
CA ARG A 772 -45.73 22.09 75.50
C ARG A 772 -44.82 23.22 75.02
N ASP A 773 -43.66 23.39 75.65
CA ASP A 773 -42.79 24.53 75.39
C ASP A 773 -42.15 24.45 74.00
N TYR A 774 -41.88 23.23 73.53
CA TYR A 774 -41.35 22.95 72.20
C TYR A 774 -42.31 23.36 71.06
N LEU A 775 -43.62 23.12 71.20
CA LEU A 775 -44.60 23.41 70.15
C LEU A 775 -44.85 24.91 69.92
N VAL A 776 -44.90 25.69 71.00
CA VAL A 776 -45.25 27.12 70.95
C VAL A 776 -44.19 27.93 70.19
N GLN A 777 -42.91 27.64 70.42
CA GLN A 777 -41.81 28.39 69.82
C GLN A 777 -41.71 28.15 68.31
N LYS A 778 -42.02 26.93 67.83
CA LYS A 778 -41.88 26.58 66.42
C LYS A 778 -42.89 27.29 65.51
N LEU A 779 -44.14 27.44 65.94
CA LEU A 779 -45.23 28.04 65.15
C LEU A 779 -45.05 29.54 64.90
N GLN A 780 -44.59 30.29 65.89
CA GLN A 780 -44.39 31.74 65.76
C GLN A 780 -43.36 32.10 64.67
N LYS A 781 -42.30 31.30 64.55
CA LYS A 781 -41.22 31.52 63.59
C LYS A 781 -41.70 31.40 62.13
N GLN A 782 -42.62 30.48 61.84
CA GLN A 782 -43.11 30.25 60.47
C GLN A 782 -44.00 31.39 59.97
N SER A 783 -44.85 31.97 60.83
CA SER A 783 -45.79 33.03 60.41
C SER A 783 -45.09 34.31 59.92
N GLN A 784 -43.90 34.62 60.42
CA GLN A 784 -43.17 35.83 60.03
C GLN A 784 -42.57 35.73 58.62
N GLN A 785 -42.19 34.53 58.17
CA GLN A 785 -41.56 34.33 56.86
C GLN A 785 -42.56 34.58 55.72
N ILE A 786 -43.80 34.10 55.85
CA ILE A 786 -44.84 34.21 54.81
C ILE A 786 -45.12 35.67 54.41
N ALA A 787 -45.17 36.58 55.38
CA ALA A 787 -45.50 37.99 55.13
C ALA A 787 -44.45 38.72 54.27
N GLN A 788 -43.18 38.32 54.35
CA GLN A 788 -42.10 38.98 53.60
C GLN A 788 -42.13 38.64 52.12
N ASP A 789 -42.48 37.40 51.77
CA ASP A 789 -42.45 36.93 50.39
C ASP A 789 -43.60 37.51 49.54
N GLU A 790 -44.79 37.73 50.11
CA GLU A 790 -45.91 38.34 49.39
C GLU A 790 -45.61 39.76 48.87
N LEU A 791 -44.81 40.52 49.61
CA LEU A 791 -44.48 41.91 49.28
C LEU A 791 -43.54 41.99 48.07
N ARG A 792 -42.63 41.01 47.93
CA ARG A 792 -41.70 40.91 46.80
C ARG A 792 -42.43 40.61 45.48
N VAL A 793 -43.42 39.72 45.52
CA VAL A 793 -44.17 39.29 44.33
C VAL A 793 -44.90 40.45 43.64
N ARG A 794 -45.43 41.42 44.40
CA ARG A 794 -46.16 42.57 43.83
C ARG A 794 -45.25 43.46 42.98
N ARG A 795 -44.06 43.79 43.49
CA ARG A 795 -43.10 44.69 42.82
C ARG A 795 -42.67 44.17 41.43
N TYR A 796 -42.36 42.89 41.32
CA TYR A 796 -41.89 42.31 40.04
C TYR A 796 -42.95 42.27 38.94
N ARG A 797 -44.25 42.20 39.29
CA ARG A 797 -45.33 42.19 38.29
C ARG A 797 -45.47 43.54 37.59
N GLU A 798 -45.35 44.63 38.33
CA GLU A 798 -45.46 45.99 37.80
C GLU A 798 -44.36 46.29 36.77
N GLU A 799 -43.10 45.99 37.10
CA GLU A 799 -41.97 46.18 36.18
C GLU A 799 -42.11 45.37 34.88
N THR A 800 -42.57 44.13 34.98
CA THR A 800 -42.77 43.25 33.81
C THR A 800 -43.79 43.83 32.82
N THR A 801 -44.86 44.45 33.33
CA THR A 801 -45.88 45.07 32.46
C THR A 801 -45.36 46.28 31.70
N ARG A 802 -44.54 47.13 32.36
CA ARG A 802 -43.94 48.31 31.74
C ARG A 802 -43.03 47.94 30.56
N ILE A 803 -42.15 46.97 30.74
CA ILE A 803 -41.19 46.54 29.71
C ILE A 803 -41.91 45.97 28.47
N ARG A 804 -43.02 45.25 28.65
CA ARG A 804 -43.78 44.68 27.52
C ARG A 804 -44.42 45.76 26.64
N GLN A 805 -44.87 46.87 27.22
CA GLN A 805 -45.43 47.99 26.47
C GLN A 805 -44.37 48.64 25.58
N GLU A 806 -43.18 48.89 26.13
CA GLU A 806 -42.04 49.46 25.39
C GLU A 806 -41.62 48.61 24.18
N ILE A 807 -41.60 47.27 24.34
CA ILE A 807 -41.30 46.34 23.22
C ILE A 807 -42.35 46.45 22.10
N GLN A 808 -43.63 46.63 22.44
CA GLN A 808 -44.70 46.72 21.45
C GLN A 808 -44.64 48.03 20.66
N GLU A 809 -44.31 49.14 21.32
CA GLU A 809 -44.10 50.44 20.67
C GLU A 809 -42.95 50.39 19.66
N LEU A 810 -41.82 49.77 20.01
CA LEU A 810 -40.66 49.64 19.13
C LEU A 810 -40.92 48.80 17.87
N LYS A 811 -41.90 47.87 17.89
CA LYS A 811 -42.21 47.00 16.74
C LYS A 811 -43.20 47.62 15.74
N ALA A 812 -44.14 48.44 16.21
CA ALA A 812 -45.30 48.84 15.40
C ALA A 812 -45.28 50.32 14.96
N SER A 813 -44.44 51.17 15.56
CA SER A 813 -44.45 52.61 15.29
C SER A 813 -43.19 53.08 14.55
N PRO A 814 -43.32 53.96 13.53
CA PRO A 814 -42.17 54.55 12.85
C PRO A 814 -41.44 55.52 13.79
N LYS A 815 -40.12 55.37 13.90
CA LYS A 815 -39.28 56.19 14.79
C LYS A 815 -38.58 57.30 14.00
N ILE A 816 -38.81 58.56 14.39
CA ILE A 816 -38.23 59.73 13.71
C ILE A 816 -36.88 60.06 14.35
N PHE A 817 -35.81 60.11 13.56
CA PHE A 817 -34.47 60.49 14.00
C PHE A 817 -34.22 61.98 13.73
N GLN A 818 -34.33 62.83 14.76
CA GLN A 818 -34.12 64.28 14.65
C GLN A 818 -32.73 64.74 15.13
N LYS A 819 -31.83 63.81 15.48
CA LYS A 819 -30.51 64.16 16.01
C LYS A 819 -29.61 64.67 14.88
N THR A 820 -29.15 65.91 15.00
CA THR A 820 -28.28 66.61 14.04
C THR A 820 -26.80 66.49 14.37
N LYS A 821 -26.43 65.80 15.46
CA LYS A 821 -25.04 65.60 15.91
C LYS A 821 -24.71 64.12 16.07
N CYS A 822 -23.49 63.74 15.75
CA CYS A 822 -22.96 62.39 15.92
C CYS A 822 -22.74 62.08 17.41
N SER A 823 -23.15 60.90 17.88
CA SER A 823 -23.09 60.56 19.32
C SER A 823 -21.68 60.18 19.81
N ILE A 824 -20.69 60.09 18.92
CA ILE A 824 -19.26 59.83 19.26
C ILE A 824 -18.45 61.13 19.22
N CYS A 825 -18.44 61.84 18.09
CA CYS A 825 -17.62 63.04 17.92
C CYS A 825 -18.35 64.35 18.24
N ASN A 826 -19.66 64.33 18.50
CA ASN A 826 -20.52 65.50 18.76
C ASN A 826 -20.55 66.58 17.66
N SER A 827 -19.88 66.37 16.53
CA SER A 827 -19.96 67.24 15.35
C SER A 827 -21.27 67.06 14.58
N ALA A 828 -21.63 68.06 13.76
CA ALA A 828 -22.82 68.00 12.91
C ALA A 828 -22.77 66.78 11.99
N LEU A 829 -23.89 66.07 11.86
CA LEU A 829 -24.00 64.87 11.04
C LEU A 829 -23.91 65.22 9.55
N GLU A 830 -22.92 64.64 8.89
CA GLU A 830 -22.71 64.73 7.44
C GLU A 830 -23.10 63.39 6.80
N LEU A 831 -23.59 63.43 5.56
CA LEU A 831 -23.95 62.23 4.81
C LEU A 831 -22.68 61.56 4.27
N PRO A 832 -22.53 60.23 4.38
CA PRO A 832 -23.50 59.24 4.89
C PRO A 832 -23.50 59.04 6.43
N SER A 833 -24.70 58.83 7.02
CA SER A 833 -24.92 58.61 8.46
C SER A 833 -25.69 57.34 8.78
N VAL A 834 -25.38 56.70 9.92
CA VAL A 834 -26.02 55.47 10.42
C VAL A 834 -26.86 55.78 11.66
N HIS A 835 -28.10 55.25 11.70
CA HIS A 835 -29.07 55.48 12.78
C HIS A 835 -29.55 54.17 13.39
N PHE A 836 -29.51 54.06 14.71
CA PHE A 836 -29.98 52.89 15.47
C PHE A 836 -31.34 53.14 16.12
N LEU A 837 -32.21 52.13 16.21
CA LEU A 837 -33.53 52.23 16.86
C LEU A 837 -33.48 52.61 18.35
N CYS A 838 -32.33 52.50 19.01
CA CYS A 838 -32.10 53.06 20.35
C CYS A 838 -32.06 54.60 20.37
N GLY A 839 -32.09 55.27 19.20
CA GLY A 839 -32.07 56.72 19.07
C GLY A 839 -30.68 57.34 18.96
N HIS A 840 -29.62 56.54 18.73
CA HIS A 840 -28.26 57.04 18.52
C HIS A 840 -27.93 57.13 17.03
N SER A 841 -27.26 58.22 16.65
CA SER A 841 -26.90 58.55 15.27
C SER A 841 -25.39 58.79 15.17
N PHE A 842 -24.75 58.28 14.11
CA PHE A 842 -23.30 58.33 13.91
C PHE A 842 -22.94 58.69 12.45
N HIS A 843 -21.80 59.33 12.21
CA HIS A 843 -21.20 59.37 10.87
C HIS A 843 -20.77 57.96 10.46
N GLN A 844 -20.86 57.61 9.17
CA GLN A 844 -20.40 56.29 8.70
C GLN A 844 -18.95 56.01 9.11
N HIS A 845 -18.05 56.98 8.93
CA HIS A 845 -16.64 56.80 9.31
C HIS A 845 -16.43 56.68 10.83
N CYS A 846 -17.20 57.42 11.64
CA CYS A 846 -17.16 57.29 13.09
C CYS A 846 -17.76 55.97 13.59
N PHE A 847 -18.72 55.41 12.86
CA PHE A 847 -19.26 54.08 13.15
C PHE A 847 -18.22 53.00 12.83
N GLU A 848 -17.72 52.95 11.59
CA GLU A 848 -16.71 51.97 11.14
C GLU A 848 -15.43 51.95 12.00
N SER A 849 -15.07 53.09 12.61
CA SER A 849 -13.89 53.19 13.46
C SER A 849 -14.10 52.67 14.90
N TYR A 850 -15.35 52.59 15.38
CA TYR A 850 -15.67 52.29 16.78
C TYR A 850 -16.63 51.11 16.98
N SER A 851 -17.26 50.59 15.92
CA SER A 851 -18.07 49.37 15.96
C SER A 851 -17.26 48.16 15.51
N GLU A 852 -17.38 47.06 16.25
CA GLU A 852 -16.83 45.75 15.86
C GLU A 852 -17.81 44.95 14.97
N SER A 853 -19.07 45.41 14.86
CA SER A 853 -20.17 44.74 14.16
C SER A 853 -21.13 45.78 13.58
N ASP A 854 -21.61 45.53 12.35
CA ASP A 854 -22.54 46.41 11.62
C ASP A 854 -23.94 46.49 12.25
N ALA A 855 -24.27 45.59 13.18
CA ALA A 855 -25.61 45.45 13.75
C ALA A 855 -25.80 46.12 15.13
N ASP A 856 -24.71 46.54 15.79
CA ASP A 856 -24.76 46.96 17.19
C ASP A 856 -24.44 48.45 17.40
N CYS A 857 -25.23 49.10 18.26
CA CYS A 857 -24.98 50.50 18.64
C CYS A 857 -23.82 50.59 19.65
N PRO A 858 -22.70 51.27 19.33
CA PRO A 858 -21.51 51.32 20.21
C PRO A 858 -21.80 51.86 21.62
N THR A 859 -22.75 52.78 21.77
CA THR A 859 -23.10 53.39 23.07
C THR A 859 -23.93 52.48 23.98
N CYS A 860 -24.78 51.63 23.41
CA CYS A 860 -25.66 50.73 24.18
C CYS A 860 -25.05 49.34 24.36
N LEU A 861 -24.07 48.98 23.53
CA LEU A 861 -23.38 47.70 23.56
C LEU A 861 -22.82 47.32 24.94
N PRO A 862 -22.19 48.21 25.74
CA PRO A 862 -21.63 47.81 27.04
C PRO A 862 -22.69 47.37 28.06
N GLU A 863 -23.85 48.03 28.10
CA GLU A 863 -24.94 47.66 29.02
C GLU A 863 -25.68 46.42 28.53
N ASN A 864 -25.96 46.35 27.24
CA ASN A 864 -26.54 45.14 26.63
C ASN A 864 -25.62 43.93 26.84
N ARG A 865 -24.30 44.10 26.75
CA ARG A 865 -23.32 43.04 27.00
C ARG A 865 -23.39 42.51 28.43
N LYS A 866 -23.54 43.38 29.45
CA LYS A 866 -23.74 42.94 30.85
C LYS A 866 -24.99 42.07 31.00
N VAL A 867 -26.10 42.45 30.37
CA VAL A 867 -27.35 41.68 30.41
C VAL A 867 -27.18 40.35 29.67
N MET A 868 -26.56 40.36 28.51
CA MET A 868 -26.28 39.15 27.72
C MET A 868 -25.29 38.21 28.42
N ASP A 869 -24.31 38.74 29.15
CA ASP A 869 -23.37 37.95 29.94
C ASP A 869 -24.05 37.36 31.18
N MET A 870 -24.97 38.10 31.81
CA MET A 870 -25.80 37.55 32.89
C MET A 870 -26.71 36.42 32.40
N ILE A 871 -27.34 36.57 31.22
CA ILE A 871 -28.15 35.52 30.61
C ILE A 871 -27.28 34.31 30.26
N ARG A 872 -26.11 34.52 29.64
CA ARG A 872 -25.15 33.44 29.34
C ARG A 872 -24.64 32.73 30.59
N ALA A 873 -24.34 33.47 31.67
CA ALA A 873 -23.93 32.88 32.93
C ALA A 873 -25.06 32.07 33.59
N GLN A 874 -26.32 32.46 33.39
CA GLN A 874 -27.48 31.66 33.83
C GLN A 874 -27.66 30.41 32.98
N GLU A 875 -27.50 30.49 31.65
CA GLU A 875 -27.54 29.33 30.76
C GLU A 875 -26.40 28.34 31.03
N GLN A 876 -25.17 28.81 31.26
CA GLN A 876 -24.04 27.95 31.62
C GLN A 876 -24.27 27.21 32.94
N LYS A 877 -25.02 27.80 33.88
CA LYS A 877 -25.39 27.17 35.16
C LYS A 877 -26.55 26.17 35.02
N ARG A 878 -27.28 26.17 33.90
CA ARG A 878 -28.30 25.15 33.60
C ARG A 878 -27.66 23.76 33.49
N ASP A 879 -26.45 23.69 32.95
CA ASP A 879 -25.82 22.41 32.61
C ASP A 879 -24.99 21.83 33.79
N LEU A 880 -24.97 22.51 34.95
CA LEU A 880 -24.29 22.08 36.18
C LEU A 880 -25.25 21.39 37.17
N HIS A 881 -25.76 20.22 36.78
CA HIS A 881 -26.68 19.43 37.60
C HIS A 881 -26.05 18.98 38.94
N ASP A 882 -24.75 18.72 38.96
CA ASP A 882 -24.03 18.24 40.15
C ASP A 882 -23.92 19.30 41.25
N GLN A 883 -23.73 20.57 40.88
CA GLN A 883 -23.73 21.68 41.85
C GLN A 883 -25.12 21.90 42.43
N PHE A 884 -26.17 21.74 41.63
CA PHE A 884 -27.54 21.79 42.12
C PHE A 884 -27.82 20.64 43.09
N GLN A 885 -27.47 19.40 42.73
CA GLN A 885 -27.63 18.25 43.63
C GLN A 885 -26.82 18.41 44.92
N HIS A 886 -25.60 18.96 44.84
CA HIS A 886 -24.78 19.23 46.01
C HIS A 886 -25.41 20.30 46.91
N GLN A 887 -25.92 21.40 46.33
CA GLN A 887 -26.64 22.44 47.08
C GLN A 887 -27.93 21.92 47.70
N LEU A 888 -28.64 21.01 47.03
CA LEU A 888 -29.87 20.38 47.51
C LEU A 888 -29.62 19.41 48.67
N LYS A 889 -28.49 18.69 48.64
CA LYS A 889 -28.04 17.79 49.71
C LYS A 889 -27.51 18.55 50.93
N CYS A 890 -26.90 19.71 50.72
CA CYS A 890 -26.30 20.51 51.78
C CYS A 890 -27.24 21.58 52.35
N SER A 891 -28.38 21.87 51.72
CA SER A 891 -29.33 22.86 52.21
C SER A 891 -30.38 22.25 53.15
N ASN A 892 -30.64 22.95 54.26
CA ASN A 892 -31.73 22.58 55.19
C ASN A 892 -33.13 22.87 54.61
N ASP A 893 -33.22 23.64 53.53
CA ASP A 893 -34.45 23.93 52.80
C ASP A 893 -34.25 23.69 51.30
N SER A 894 -34.55 22.47 50.88
CA SER A 894 -34.39 22.02 49.50
C SER A 894 -35.38 22.68 48.55
N PHE A 895 -36.56 23.13 49.03
CA PHE A 895 -37.60 23.71 48.19
C PHE A 895 -37.21 25.11 47.70
N SER A 896 -36.61 25.92 48.57
CA SER A 896 -36.09 27.24 48.19
C SER A 896 -35.00 27.14 47.11
N VAL A 897 -34.13 26.13 47.19
CA VAL A 897 -33.09 25.86 46.18
C VAL A 897 -33.72 25.43 44.84
N ILE A 898 -34.77 24.60 44.89
CA ILE A 898 -35.52 24.19 43.68
C ILE A 898 -36.22 25.39 43.04
N ALA A 899 -36.86 26.26 43.82
CA ALA A 899 -37.58 27.43 43.32
C ALA A 899 -36.63 28.43 42.65
N ASP A 900 -35.46 28.70 43.24
CA ASP A 900 -34.44 29.55 42.63
C ASP A 900 -33.88 28.94 41.34
N TYR A 901 -33.62 27.62 41.34
CA TYR A 901 -33.15 26.92 40.15
C TYR A 901 -34.19 26.95 39.02
N PHE A 902 -35.48 26.77 39.34
CA PHE A 902 -36.57 26.89 38.37
C PHE A 902 -36.69 28.31 37.81
N GLY A 903 -36.53 29.34 38.66
CA GLY A 903 -36.55 30.74 38.27
C GLY A 903 -35.45 31.14 37.26
N ARG A 904 -34.37 30.36 37.17
CA ARG A 904 -33.28 30.55 36.19
C ARG A 904 -33.58 30.01 34.79
N GLY A 905 -34.79 29.48 34.55
CA GLY A 905 -35.26 29.14 33.20
C GLY A 905 -34.80 27.79 32.65
N VAL A 906 -34.72 26.75 33.48
CA VAL A 906 -34.22 25.40 33.13
C VAL A 906 -34.92 24.76 31.92
N PHE A 907 -36.21 25.04 31.72
CA PHE A 907 -37.02 24.42 30.68
C PHE A 907 -37.24 25.28 29.42
N ASN A 908 -36.84 26.56 29.43
CA ASN A 908 -37.04 27.48 28.31
C ASN A 908 -35.68 28.05 27.86
N LYS A 909 -35.23 27.71 26.64
CA LYS A 909 -34.07 28.38 26.03
C LYS A 909 -34.41 29.86 25.80
N LEU A 910 -33.60 30.77 26.33
CA LEU A 910 -33.70 32.19 26.02
C LEU A 910 -32.95 32.43 24.71
N THR A 911 -33.66 32.47 23.58
CA THR A 911 -33.02 32.65 22.27
C THR A 911 -32.36 34.03 22.18
N LEU A 912 -31.02 34.06 22.21
CA LEU A 912 -30.24 35.25 21.93
C LEU A 912 -30.18 35.47 20.41
N LEU A 913 -30.52 36.66 19.92
CA LEU A 913 -30.70 37.01 18.50
C LEU A 913 -29.41 37.00 17.64
N THR A 914 -28.28 36.48 18.14
CA THR A 914 -26.97 36.53 17.48
C THR A 914 -26.50 35.22 16.84
N ASP A 915 -27.27 34.13 16.91
CA ASP A 915 -26.91 32.89 16.21
C ASP A 915 -27.34 32.95 14.73
N PRO A 916 -26.44 32.68 13.75
CA PRO A 916 -26.83 32.62 12.34
C PRO A 916 -27.81 31.45 12.10
N PRO A 917 -28.79 31.60 11.19
CA PRO A 917 -29.75 30.54 10.92
C PRO A 917 -29.04 29.41 10.16
N THR A 918 -28.58 28.39 10.88
CA THR A 918 -28.14 27.14 10.25
C THR A 918 -29.37 26.38 9.80
N ALA A 919 -29.85 26.72 8.60
CA ALA A 919 -30.84 25.96 7.88
C ALA A 919 -30.22 24.65 7.38
N ARG A 920 -30.30 23.60 8.20
CA ARG A 920 -30.56 22.23 7.72
C ARG A 920 -31.65 21.62 8.58
N LEU A 921 -32.89 21.87 8.15
CA LEU A 921 -34.01 21.02 8.45
C LEU A 921 -33.67 19.61 7.98
N THR A 922 -33.48 18.68 8.93
CA THR A 922 -33.90 17.29 8.73
C THR A 922 -35.05 17.03 9.69
N PRO A 923 -36.16 16.46 9.21
CA PRO A 923 -37.40 16.33 9.96
C PRO A 923 -37.31 15.08 10.85
N SER A 924 -37.48 15.23 12.16
CA SER A 924 -37.62 14.07 13.03
C SER A 924 -38.28 14.46 14.34
N LEU A 925 -39.56 14.09 14.44
CA LEU A 925 -40.19 13.53 15.64
C LEU A 925 -40.03 14.31 16.95
N GLU A 926 -40.82 15.35 17.16
CA GLU A 926 -41.27 15.71 18.53
C GLU A 926 -42.47 16.68 18.61
N ALA A 927 -43.07 17.07 17.48
CA ALA A 927 -44.33 17.83 17.48
C ALA A 927 -45.58 16.98 17.81
N GLY A 928 -45.41 15.68 18.07
CA GLY A 928 -46.50 14.74 18.37
C GLY A 928 -46.73 14.44 19.85
N LEU A 929 -45.74 14.67 20.73
CA LEU A 929 -45.83 14.20 22.13
C LEU A 929 -46.36 15.25 23.12
N GLN A 930 -46.49 16.51 22.72
CA GLN A 930 -46.89 17.59 23.63
C GLN A 930 -48.37 17.96 23.55
N ARG A 931 -49.17 17.27 22.71
CA ARG A 931 -50.62 17.47 22.61
C ARG A 931 -51.46 16.35 23.23
N ASP A 932 -50.91 15.15 23.41
CA ASP A 932 -51.66 14.01 23.94
C ASP A 932 -51.59 13.87 25.48
N LEU A 933 -50.67 14.55 26.17
CA LEU A 933 -50.57 14.49 27.64
C LEU A 933 -51.38 15.57 28.38
N LEU A 934 -52.06 16.49 27.67
CA LEU A 934 -52.85 17.57 28.29
C LEU A 934 -54.36 17.46 28.07
N MET A 935 -54.87 16.35 27.50
CA MET A 935 -56.30 16.17 27.24
C MET A 935 -56.94 14.92 27.88
N HIS A 936 -56.23 14.20 28.76
CA HIS A 936 -56.81 13.13 29.58
C HIS A 936 -56.61 13.35 31.08
N SER A 937 -57.12 14.47 31.56
CA SER A 937 -57.62 14.59 32.95
C SER A 937 -58.85 15.47 32.97
N ARG A 938 -59.98 14.91 32.51
CA ARG A 938 -61.31 15.31 32.94
C ARG A 938 -62.32 14.20 32.69
N ARG A 939 -62.87 13.71 33.82
CA ARG A 939 -64.12 12.96 34.04
C ARG A 939 -64.03 11.42 34.05
N GLY A 940 -64.18 10.88 35.26
CA GLY A 940 -65.35 10.02 35.55
C GLY A 940 -65.08 8.79 36.39
N THR A 941 -64.99 8.90 37.72
CA THR A 941 -65.95 8.43 38.74
C THR A 941 -65.34 8.52 40.14
#